data_AF-A0A2H3HX98-F1
#
_entry.id   AF-A0A2H3HX98-F1
#
_cell.length_a   1.000
_cell.length_b   1.000
_cell.length_c   1.000
_cell.angle_alpha   90.00
_cell.angle_beta   90.00
_cell.angle_gamma   90.00
#
_symmetry.space_group_name_H-M   'P 1'
#
loop_
_entity.id
_entity.type
_entity.pdbx_description
1 polymer ?
#
loop_
_entity_poly.entity_id
_entity_poly.type
_entity_poly.pdbx_seq_one_letter_code
_entity_poly.pdbx_strand_id
1 'polypeptide(L)'
;MCGTENGSVGAAPHPAQNANNPATSVYSQVQDFLSNTNRYKIIESTLREGEQFSNAFFTRENKVKIATMLSDFGVDYIELTSPVSSQASYDDCKHICSLGLKAKILTHVRCNMDDAKRAVECGVDGVDLVIGTSSFLREYSHGKSMEMIQKTAIEVIEYVKSQGVEVRFSSEDSFRSDLVDILALYKAVDKAGVNRVGIADTVGGATPRMVYDLVRTLRGVVGCDIETHFHDDTGCAVANAVTALEGGATHVDTSVLGIGERNGITPLGALMARMVVTAPEYTKTHYKLPKLKEIEEYVASVVQVNIPFNNPITGFCAFTHKAGIHAKAILANPSTYEIIDPALFGLTRYVNITSRITGWNAVKGRISQLGLDGPGGFETDDQIKEVTAKIKQMADSEQPSPVQYFCIVSVEELTEVFLSFVHLPSTTQTRSSTHTTSAFRVRVSSRTLVSRRRLDPSSIEEVMYLDRMNDLSAKTKGHVYITPECGLCDQIIHANEWTVALLGNEDCLSPLYLTKKFRFPKSREAIKSVDELTLCQRLQCKMCDMAHLSVIIHTNCYRVFQQSYHREGAMDPIWVASAWKFPWRHRPPQRKPRLDLTDTTLVSIGGPVAEAICIPVISSGGILSFKALLRRCHGPSKNPFEPEQDATRFSLAAVKAWKRGVQGMDAACDESESELFIVRLTVDCLGLKEIQRLQVWPEYNHIRSNTCAYVSFTQGQANSSFISSKFGRAFIENPHDSRDFQFCDTPSPPVRGLKMLPRPDRPGSIRYRTVDLLSTTGLTFFFLRGFIMAVHSHTANSPVAAPTIQHFSRHEQDHMIWTYIPISSTDSLLRIGVGDAWQRHIEICTKLTGTFLFGPYQCYTDTDNVSGNEPSVLVHNVPTKRVGGSLGIVTEHNFESESLLSLPRYHKDDKDPSRLRCTNTEVPAKNITRADVYYNRKNGYCEGLLLEYANGAQRAVGQCRIGIDPFKAYGKPSWICYRDICDPETCEETGSCIVECTTGTNSHEHEPRDIGDWVCMRPRGGGYLEFACEHKTASFGMYTRADEEEDDE
;
A
#
# COMPACT_ATOMS: atom_id res chain seq x y z
N MET A 1 41.14 37.07 0.54
CA MET A 1 41.85 38.26 1.05
C MET A 1 41.08 38.78 2.24
N CYS A 2 41.75 38.88 3.39
CA CYS A 2 41.21 39.43 4.63
C CYS A 2 41.03 40.96 4.53
N GLY A 3 40.12 41.52 5.33
CA GLY A 3 40.03 42.97 5.54
C GLY A 3 38.88 43.37 6.46
N THR A 4 39.18 43.47 7.75
CA THR A 4 38.40 44.11 8.82
C THR A 4 38.52 45.64 8.76
N GLU A 5 37.46 46.39 9.12
CA GLU A 5 37.43 47.41 10.20
C GLU A 5 36.34 48.50 10.06
N ASN A 6 35.55 48.62 11.14
CA ASN A 6 35.13 49.80 11.93
C ASN A 6 34.58 51.09 11.29
N GLY A 7 33.48 51.60 11.89
CA GLY A 7 33.25 53.05 12.02
C GLY A 7 31.79 53.51 12.09
N SER A 8 31.30 53.77 13.31
CA SER A 8 29.99 54.33 13.70
C SER A 8 29.81 55.82 13.35
N VAL A 9 28.62 56.29 12.91
CA VAL A 9 28.07 57.64 13.26
C VAL A 9 26.53 57.72 13.10
N GLY A 10 25.83 58.12 14.16
CA GLY A 10 24.84 59.22 14.18
C GLY A 10 23.44 59.04 13.60
N ALA A 11 22.44 59.18 14.48
CA ALA A 11 21.00 59.17 14.21
C ALA A 11 20.45 60.42 13.48
N ALA A 12 19.35 60.23 12.75
CA ALA A 12 18.39 61.26 12.31
C ALA A 12 16.94 60.67 12.38
N PRO A 13 15.89 61.51 12.46
CA PRO A 13 14.80 61.37 13.42
C PRO A 13 13.61 60.51 12.96
N HIS A 14 12.91 59.93 13.94
CA HIS A 14 11.64 59.22 13.79
C HIS A 14 10.54 60.09 13.15
N PRO A 15 9.81 59.60 12.13
CA PRO A 15 8.45 60.03 11.86
C PRO A 15 7.46 59.19 12.68
N ALA A 16 6.41 59.87 13.14
CA ALA A 16 5.40 59.44 14.09
C ALA A 16 4.76 58.08 13.76
N GLN A 17 4.54 57.28 14.82
CA GLN A 17 3.70 56.10 14.80
C GLN A 17 2.27 56.50 14.44
N ASN A 18 1.83 56.13 13.24
CA ASN A 18 0.41 56.10 12.89
C ASN A 18 -0.23 54.96 13.67
N ALA A 19 -0.87 55.29 14.78
CA ALA A 19 -1.72 54.40 15.55
C ALA A 19 -3.02 54.14 14.77
N ASN A 20 -2.97 53.22 13.79
CA ASN A 20 -4.14 52.56 13.17
C ASN A 20 -3.71 51.47 12.17
N ASN A 21 -2.81 50.56 12.57
CA ASN A 21 -2.53 49.36 11.78
C ASN A 21 -3.17 48.15 12.47
N PRO A 22 -4.22 47.51 11.90
CA PRO A 22 -4.71 46.24 12.43
C PRO A 22 -3.59 45.21 12.28
N ALA A 23 -3.36 44.44 13.34
CA ALA A 23 -2.21 43.55 13.53
C ALA A 23 -1.74 42.86 12.23
N THR A 24 -0.53 43.22 11.78
CA THR A 24 0.22 42.48 10.75
C THR A 24 0.38 41.02 11.23
N SER A 25 -0.12 40.08 10.44
CA SER A 25 0.08 38.64 10.68
C SER A 25 1.55 38.34 10.94
N VAL A 26 1.87 37.55 11.96
CA VAL A 26 3.24 37.07 12.25
C VAL A 26 3.87 36.26 11.11
N TYR A 27 3.09 35.93 10.08
CA TYR A 27 3.53 35.26 8.85
C TYR A 27 3.64 36.21 7.64
N SER A 28 3.58 37.53 7.83
CA SER A 28 3.77 38.49 6.74
C SER A 28 5.20 38.38 6.19
N GLN A 29 5.36 37.89 4.95
CA GLN A 29 6.64 37.86 4.26
C GLN A 29 7.10 39.27 3.88
N VAL A 30 8.42 39.47 3.76
CA VAL A 30 9.01 40.64 3.12
C VAL A 30 8.47 40.70 1.68
N GLN A 31 7.88 41.83 1.27
CA GLN A 31 7.30 41.97 -0.07
C GLN A 31 8.39 41.86 -1.15
N ASP A 32 8.43 40.74 -1.86
CA ASP A 32 9.08 40.61 -3.17
C ASP A 32 8.14 41.21 -4.23
N PHE A 33 8.60 42.19 -5.00
CA PHE A 33 7.81 42.87 -6.04
C PHE A 33 7.32 41.93 -7.16
N LEU A 34 8.01 40.79 -7.34
CA LEU A 34 7.62 39.78 -8.32
C LEU A 34 6.56 38.82 -7.78
N SER A 35 6.44 38.66 -6.46
CA SER A 35 5.47 37.76 -5.85
C SER A 35 4.04 38.25 -6.09
N ASN A 36 3.15 37.33 -6.46
CA ASN A 36 1.74 37.61 -6.71
C ASN A 36 0.82 36.94 -5.68
N THR A 37 1.35 36.51 -4.54
CA THR A 37 0.55 35.86 -3.47
C THR A 37 -0.59 36.75 -2.94
N ASN A 38 -0.53 38.07 -3.13
CA ASN A 38 -1.58 39.02 -2.77
C ASN A 38 -2.42 39.55 -3.95
N ARG A 39 -2.24 39.00 -5.16
CA ARG A 39 -2.94 39.42 -6.40
C ARG A 39 -3.00 38.29 -7.44
N TYR A 40 -3.50 37.13 -7.05
CA TYR A 40 -3.59 35.93 -7.91
C TYR A 40 -5.02 35.67 -8.38
N LYS A 41 -5.16 34.97 -9.50
CA LYS A 41 -6.45 34.54 -10.04
C LYS A 41 -6.59 33.01 -10.05
N ILE A 42 -7.81 32.53 -9.93
CA ILE A 42 -8.11 31.08 -10.00
C ILE A 42 -8.76 30.74 -11.33
N ILE A 43 -8.24 29.69 -11.96
CA ILE A 43 -8.89 28.98 -13.04
C ILE A 43 -9.45 27.68 -12.47
N GLU A 44 -10.77 27.61 -12.39
CA GLU A 44 -11.44 26.46 -11.79
C GLU A 44 -11.73 25.40 -12.87
N SER A 45 -11.01 24.28 -12.79
CA SER A 45 -11.00 23.21 -13.78
C SER A 45 -11.79 21.97 -13.33
N THR A 46 -12.71 22.10 -12.36
CA THR A 46 -13.59 20.97 -11.97
C THR A 46 -14.40 20.44 -13.16
N LEU A 47 -14.77 21.30 -14.10
CA LEU A 47 -15.56 20.95 -15.29
C LEU A 47 -14.72 20.59 -16.53
N ARG A 48 -13.40 20.45 -16.37
CA ARG A 48 -12.50 19.92 -17.40
C ARG A 48 -11.56 18.85 -16.84
N GLU A 49 -10.66 19.21 -15.93
CA GLU A 49 -9.78 18.25 -15.24
C GLU A 49 -10.60 17.30 -14.37
N GLY A 50 -11.57 17.84 -13.62
CA GLY A 50 -12.44 17.02 -12.77
C GLY A 50 -13.30 16.01 -13.55
N GLU A 51 -13.55 16.22 -14.84
CA GLU A 51 -14.22 15.22 -15.70
C GLU A 51 -13.35 13.98 -15.98
N GLN A 52 -12.03 14.08 -15.80
CA GLN A 52 -11.10 12.95 -15.92
C GLN A 52 -11.06 12.09 -14.65
N PHE A 53 -11.65 12.56 -13.55
CA PHE A 53 -11.76 11.77 -12.34
C PHE A 53 -12.58 10.50 -12.57
N SER A 54 -12.09 9.36 -12.08
CA SER A 54 -12.63 8.03 -12.41
C SER A 54 -14.14 7.81 -12.17
N ASN A 55 -14.76 8.57 -11.27
CA ASN A 55 -16.20 8.52 -10.97
C ASN A 55 -16.98 9.76 -11.46
N ALA A 56 -16.37 10.68 -12.20
CA ALA A 56 -17.04 11.88 -12.68
C ALA A 56 -17.84 11.61 -13.96
N PHE A 57 -19.17 11.77 -13.86
CA PHE A 57 -20.09 11.72 -14.99
C PHE A 57 -21.08 12.88 -14.88
N PHE A 58 -20.61 14.10 -15.15
CA PHE A 58 -21.44 15.29 -15.03
C PHE A 58 -22.52 15.34 -16.11
N THR A 59 -23.78 15.41 -15.70
CA THR A 59 -24.87 15.82 -16.58
C THR A 59 -24.79 17.32 -16.83
N ARG A 60 -25.43 17.81 -17.91
CA ARG A 60 -25.54 19.26 -18.17
C ARG A 60 -26.03 20.05 -16.96
N GLU A 61 -27.04 19.53 -16.26
CA GLU A 61 -27.57 20.15 -15.04
C GLU A 61 -26.52 20.25 -13.94
N ASN A 62 -25.72 19.20 -13.74
CA ASN A 62 -24.60 19.22 -12.80
C ASN A 62 -23.58 20.28 -13.20
N LYS A 63 -23.18 20.33 -14.48
CA LYS A 63 -22.20 21.31 -14.99
C LYS A 63 -22.68 22.75 -14.80
N VAL A 64 -23.93 23.04 -15.17
CA VAL A 64 -24.54 24.36 -14.99
C VAL A 64 -24.55 24.76 -13.51
N LYS A 65 -24.93 23.83 -12.63
CA LYS A 65 -24.99 24.10 -11.19
C LYS A 65 -23.59 24.34 -10.60
N ILE A 66 -22.61 23.50 -10.92
CA ILE A 66 -21.21 23.69 -10.50
C ILE A 66 -20.69 25.04 -11.01
N ALA A 67 -20.86 25.35 -12.30
CA ALA A 67 -20.37 26.61 -12.88
C ALA A 67 -21.01 27.84 -12.20
N THR A 68 -22.30 27.77 -11.90
CA THR A 68 -23.02 28.85 -11.19
C THR A 68 -22.50 29.01 -9.76
N MET A 69 -22.31 27.91 -9.02
CA MET A 69 -21.79 27.94 -7.65
C MET A 69 -20.36 28.48 -7.58
N LEU A 70 -19.50 28.08 -8.53
CA LEU A 70 -18.12 28.56 -8.64
C LEU A 70 -18.05 30.05 -9.01
N SER A 71 -18.86 30.49 -9.98
CA SER A 71 -18.93 31.91 -10.34
C SER A 71 -19.45 32.78 -9.18
N ASP A 72 -20.38 32.27 -8.39
CA ASP A 72 -20.91 32.95 -7.21
C ASP A 72 -19.93 32.92 -6.02
N PHE A 73 -19.11 31.87 -5.91
CA PHE A 73 -17.98 31.80 -4.97
C PHE A 73 -16.95 32.90 -5.24
N GLY A 74 -16.72 33.24 -6.52
CA GLY A 74 -15.86 34.34 -6.94
C GLY A 74 -14.58 33.90 -7.65
N VAL A 75 -14.53 32.70 -8.23
CA VAL A 75 -13.41 32.33 -9.13
C VAL A 75 -13.40 33.24 -10.36
N ASP A 76 -12.21 33.61 -10.82
CA ASP A 76 -12.04 34.51 -11.97
C ASP A 76 -12.40 33.82 -13.29
N TYR A 77 -12.06 32.53 -13.41
CA TYR A 77 -12.26 31.73 -14.60
C TYR A 77 -12.80 30.34 -14.28
N ILE A 78 -13.56 29.77 -15.21
CA ILE A 78 -14.02 28.37 -15.18
C ILE A 78 -13.60 27.72 -16.50
N GLU A 79 -12.85 26.63 -16.43
CA GLU A 79 -12.37 25.88 -17.60
C GLU A 79 -13.31 24.71 -17.89
N LEU A 80 -13.72 24.58 -19.16
CA LEU A 80 -14.63 23.53 -19.64
C LEU A 80 -13.91 22.55 -20.57
N THR A 81 -14.34 21.28 -20.53
CA THR A 81 -13.96 20.24 -21.49
C THR A 81 -14.08 20.74 -22.93
N SER A 82 -13.10 20.34 -23.75
CA SER A 82 -13.03 20.67 -25.16
C SER A 82 -14.37 20.44 -25.91
N PRO A 83 -14.89 21.44 -26.64
CA PRO A 83 -16.13 21.29 -27.42
C PRO A 83 -15.95 20.41 -28.66
N VAL A 84 -14.72 19.97 -28.97
CA VAL A 84 -14.47 18.96 -30.01
C VAL A 84 -14.52 17.53 -29.49
N SER A 85 -14.48 17.30 -28.17
CA SER A 85 -14.51 15.96 -27.59
C SER A 85 -15.80 15.20 -27.92
N SER A 86 -16.94 15.89 -27.93
CA SER A 86 -18.23 15.33 -28.33
C SER A 86 -19.24 16.43 -28.64
N GLN A 87 -20.32 16.07 -29.34
CA GLN A 87 -21.43 17.03 -29.57
C GLN A 87 -22.07 17.48 -28.25
N ALA A 88 -22.17 16.59 -27.26
CA ALA A 88 -22.65 16.96 -25.93
C ALA A 88 -21.74 18.02 -25.26
N SER A 89 -20.41 17.88 -25.40
CA SER A 89 -19.45 18.87 -24.86
C SER A 89 -19.58 20.22 -25.56
N TYR A 90 -19.80 20.24 -26.87
CA TYR A 90 -20.09 21.47 -27.63
C TYR A 90 -21.36 22.15 -27.11
N ASP A 91 -22.45 21.38 -26.97
CA ASP A 91 -23.74 21.90 -26.53
C ASP A 91 -23.68 22.40 -25.07
N ASP A 92 -22.97 21.68 -24.20
CA ASP A 92 -22.75 22.08 -22.80
C ASP A 92 -21.93 23.36 -22.70
N CYS A 93 -20.82 23.45 -23.45
CA CYS A 93 -19.96 24.61 -23.48
C CYS A 93 -20.72 25.86 -23.95
N LYS A 94 -21.43 25.74 -25.08
CA LYS A 94 -22.26 26.82 -25.64
C LYS A 94 -23.37 27.24 -24.67
N HIS A 95 -23.99 26.29 -23.97
CA HIS A 95 -25.01 26.59 -22.98
C HIS A 95 -24.44 27.35 -21.78
N ILE A 96 -23.31 26.90 -21.22
CA ILE A 96 -22.68 27.56 -20.06
C ILE A 96 -22.22 28.98 -20.42
N CYS A 97 -21.65 29.20 -21.61
CA CYS A 97 -21.28 30.54 -22.08
C CYS A 97 -22.49 31.50 -22.15
N SER A 98 -23.70 30.97 -22.41
CA SER A 98 -24.92 31.77 -22.49
C SER A 98 -25.54 32.17 -21.14
N LEU A 99 -25.00 31.68 -20.01
CA LEU A 99 -25.58 31.91 -18.68
C LEU A 99 -25.29 33.29 -18.10
N GLY A 100 -24.37 34.07 -18.70
CA GLY A 100 -23.99 35.38 -18.20
C GLY A 100 -23.32 35.33 -16.82
N LEU A 101 -22.46 34.32 -16.61
CA LEU A 101 -21.70 34.16 -15.36
C LEU A 101 -20.71 35.33 -15.17
N LYS A 102 -20.33 35.59 -13.91
CA LYS A 102 -19.33 36.62 -13.58
C LYS A 102 -17.91 36.15 -13.87
N ALA A 103 -17.67 34.85 -13.74
CA ALA A 103 -16.41 34.22 -14.09
C ALA A 103 -16.32 34.11 -15.61
N LYS A 104 -15.12 34.32 -16.16
CA LYS A 104 -14.85 34.10 -17.58
C LYS A 104 -14.83 32.60 -17.89
N ILE A 105 -15.36 32.22 -19.04
CA ILE A 105 -15.41 30.83 -19.48
C ILE A 105 -14.27 30.55 -20.44
N LEU A 106 -13.45 29.56 -20.07
CA LEU A 106 -12.34 29.06 -20.86
C LEU A 106 -12.67 27.67 -21.40
N THR A 107 -12.05 27.29 -22.51
CA THR A 107 -12.06 25.89 -22.92
C THR A 107 -10.71 25.44 -23.44
N HIS A 108 -10.35 24.20 -23.07
CA HIS A 108 -9.08 23.59 -23.39
C HIS A 108 -9.15 22.83 -24.72
N VAL A 109 -8.32 23.21 -25.68
CA VAL A 109 -8.30 22.57 -27.00
C VAL A 109 -6.88 22.32 -27.49
N ARG A 110 -6.73 21.36 -28.41
CA ARG A 110 -5.44 21.13 -29.07
C ARG A 110 -5.12 22.34 -29.95
N CYS A 111 -3.84 22.65 -30.10
CA CYS A 111 -3.37 23.76 -30.93
C CYS A 111 -3.51 23.46 -32.45
N ASN A 112 -4.74 23.50 -32.95
CA ASN A 112 -5.06 23.44 -34.38
C ASN A 112 -6.26 24.36 -34.70
N MET A 113 -6.40 24.71 -35.99
CA MET A 113 -7.36 25.72 -36.43
C MET A 113 -8.82 25.30 -36.26
N ASP A 114 -9.14 24.02 -36.50
CA ASP A 114 -10.53 23.54 -36.47
C ASP A 114 -11.05 23.47 -35.03
N ASP A 115 -10.23 23.00 -34.09
CA ASP A 115 -10.56 22.96 -32.67
C ASP A 115 -10.72 24.38 -32.11
N ALA A 116 -9.84 25.32 -32.52
CA ALA A 116 -9.93 26.73 -32.11
C ALA A 116 -11.18 27.43 -32.66
N LYS A 117 -11.52 27.24 -33.94
CA LYS A 117 -12.77 27.75 -34.54
C LYS A 117 -13.99 27.25 -33.78
N ARG A 118 -14.02 25.94 -33.50
CA ARG A 118 -15.12 25.31 -32.78
C ARG A 118 -15.26 25.83 -31.34
N ALA A 119 -14.14 26.13 -30.67
CA ALA A 119 -14.16 26.79 -29.37
C ALA A 119 -14.75 28.20 -29.43
N VAL A 120 -14.29 29.03 -30.38
CA VAL A 120 -14.81 30.40 -30.59
C VAL A 120 -16.31 30.37 -30.89
N GLU A 121 -16.78 29.42 -31.70
CA GLU A 121 -18.22 29.26 -32.02
C GLU A 121 -19.11 28.98 -30.80
N CYS A 122 -18.55 28.44 -29.70
CA CYS A 122 -19.28 28.24 -28.45
C CYS A 122 -19.53 29.56 -27.69
N GLY A 123 -18.77 30.63 -27.99
CA GLY A 123 -18.85 31.91 -27.29
C GLY A 123 -18.04 31.98 -26.00
N VAL A 124 -16.91 31.26 -25.93
CA VAL A 124 -15.98 31.30 -24.78
C VAL A 124 -15.27 32.65 -24.69
N ASP A 125 -14.92 33.07 -23.48
CA ASP A 125 -14.12 34.28 -23.22
C ASP A 125 -12.63 34.06 -23.52
N GLY A 126 -12.17 32.82 -23.46
CA GLY A 126 -10.79 32.44 -23.77
C GLY A 126 -10.64 31.01 -24.29
N VAL A 127 -9.59 30.81 -25.09
CA VAL A 127 -9.18 29.49 -25.61
C VAL A 127 -7.81 29.13 -25.04
N ASP A 128 -7.78 27.98 -24.39
CA ASP A 128 -6.59 27.43 -23.76
C ASP A 128 -5.98 26.37 -24.70
N LEU A 129 -4.96 26.78 -25.45
CA LEU A 129 -4.30 25.95 -26.47
C LEU A 129 -3.20 25.09 -25.83
N VAL A 130 -3.18 23.80 -26.15
CA VAL A 130 -2.10 22.88 -25.74
C VAL A 130 -1.36 22.27 -26.92
N ILE A 131 -0.04 22.12 -26.76
CA ILE A 131 0.80 21.30 -27.65
C ILE A 131 1.80 20.46 -26.83
N GLY A 132 2.01 19.22 -27.22
CA GLY A 132 2.99 18.33 -26.58
C GLY A 132 4.42 18.70 -26.99
N THR A 133 5.30 18.99 -26.03
CA THR A 133 6.67 19.49 -26.29
C THR A 133 7.80 18.59 -25.77
N SER A 134 7.51 17.60 -24.93
CA SER A 134 8.56 16.76 -24.33
C SER A 134 9.28 15.93 -25.40
N SER A 135 10.58 15.67 -25.19
CA SER A 135 11.40 14.86 -26.11
C SER A 135 10.78 13.47 -26.33
N PHE A 136 10.23 12.89 -25.27
CA PHE A 136 9.48 11.63 -25.31
C PHE A 136 8.21 11.74 -26.17
N LEU A 137 7.41 12.80 -26.01
CA LEU A 137 6.22 13.00 -26.86
C LEU A 137 6.59 13.30 -28.33
N ARG A 138 7.68 14.02 -28.59
CA ARG A 138 8.16 14.34 -29.94
C ARG A 138 8.69 13.11 -30.70
N GLU A 139 9.35 12.19 -30.00
CA GLU A 139 9.86 10.93 -30.55
C GLU A 139 8.72 9.97 -30.96
N TYR A 140 7.65 9.92 -30.16
CA TYR A 140 6.53 8.98 -30.37
C TYR A 140 5.29 9.58 -31.08
N SER A 141 5.17 10.91 -31.22
CA SER A 141 3.99 11.61 -31.76
C SER A 141 4.25 12.41 -33.06
N HIS A 142 4.88 11.78 -34.05
CA HIS A 142 5.05 12.32 -35.42
C HIS A 142 6.10 13.43 -35.64
N GLY A 143 7.27 13.41 -35.00
CA GLY A 143 8.53 13.93 -35.58
C GLY A 143 8.54 15.38 -36.10
N LYS A 144 7.68 16.27 -35.60
CA LYS A 144 7.63 17.67 -36.05
C LYS A 144 8.80 18.47 -35.46
N SER A 145 9.44 19.31 -36.28
CA SER A 145 10.47 20.23 -35.82
C SER A 145 9.87 21.33 -34.94
N MET A 146 10.66 21.88 -34.01
CA MET A 146 10.24 23.01 -33.16
C MET A 146 9.80 24.23 -33.96
N GLU A 147 10.41 24.46 -35.11
CA GLU A 147 10.04 25.53 -36.05
C GLU A 147 8.62 25.34 -36.60
N MET A 148 8.24 24.10 -36.93
CA MET A 148 6.91 23.77 -37.43
C MET A 148 5.85 23.89 -36.32
N ILE A 149 6.19 23.48 -35.10
CA ILE A 149 5.36 23.64 -33.90
C ILE A 149 5.10 25.13 -33.64
N GLN A 150 6.16 25.94 -33.64
CA GLN A 150 6.09 27.38 -33.45
C GLN A 150 5.24 28.07 -34.53
N LYS A 151 5.44 27.72 -35.80
CA LYS A 151 4.65 28.29 -36.91
C LYS A 151 3.16 27.97 -36.77
N THR A 152 2.83 26.72 -36.46
CA THR A 152 1.43 26.28 -36.26
C THR A 152 0.79 26.99 -35.08
N ALA A 153 1.52 27.12 -33.96
CA ALA A 153 1.05 27.82 -32.78
C ALA A 153 0.72 29.29 -33.08
N ILE A 154 1.62 30.00 -33.76
CA ILE A 154 1.43 31.42 -34.09
C ILE A 154 0.18 31.62 -34.97
N GLU A 155 -0.03 30.78 -35.98
CA GLU A 155 -1.21 30.89 -36.88
C GLU A 155 -2.53 30.75 -36.12
N VAL A 156 -2.63 29.77 -35.20
CA VAL A 156 -3.82 29.56 -34.39
C VAL A 156 -4.01 30.71 -33.38
N ILE A 157 -2.93 31.18 -32.76
CA ILE A 157 -2.95 32.33 -31.84
C ILE A 157 -3.47 33.59 -32.54
N GLU A 158 -2.97 33.89 -33.74
CA GLU A 158 -3.40 35.05 -34.54
C GLU A 158 -4.89 34.96 -34.89
N TYR A 159 -5.38 33.77 -35.26
CA TYR A 159 -6.80 33.55 -35.48
C TYR A 159 -7.63 33.83 -34.22
N VAL A 160 -7.34 33.19 -33.09
CA VAL A 160 -8.12 33.37 -31.84
C VAL A 160 -8.15 34.85 -31.43
N LYS A 161 -7.01 35.53 -31.51
CA LYS A 161 -6.91 36.97 -31.22
C LYS A 161 -7.74 37.83 -32.17
N SER A 162 -7.78 37.48 -33.47
CA SER A 162 -8.62 38.20 -34.45
C SER A 162 -10.11 38.13 -34.13
N GLN A 163 -10.53 37.13 -33.35
CA GLN A 163 -11.91 36.97 -32.87
C GLN A 163 -12.19 37.72 -31.57
N GLY A 164 -11.19 38.39 -30.98
CA GLY A 164 -11.33 39.15 -29.73
C GLY A 164 -11.43 38.28 -28.47
N VAL A 165 -11.00 37.02 -28.55
CA VAL A 165 -11.04 36.03 -27.47
C VAL A 165 -9.68 35.93 -26.80
N GLU A 166 -9.62 35.75 -25.47
CA GLU A 166 -8.35 35.53 -24.76
C GLU A 166 -7.66 34.25 -25.25
N VAL A 167 -6.34 34.24 -25.23
CA VAL A 167 -5.57 33.05 -25.61
C VAL A 167 -4.53 32.71 -24.55
N ARG A 168 -4.56 31.47 -24.08
CA ARG A 168 -3.48 30.85 -23.32
C ARG A 168 -2.79 29.82 -24.20
N PHE A 169 -1.46 29.76 -24.10
CA PHE A 169 -0.67 28.71 -24.73
C PHE A 169 0.09 27.90 -23.68
N SER A 170 -0.12 26.59 -23.64
CA SER A 170 0.58 25.68 -22.73
C SER A 170 1.40 24.62 -23.48
N SER A 171 2.50 24.23 -22.82
CA SER A 171 3.27 23.05 -23.17
C SER A 171 2.89 21.93 -22.21
N GLU A 172 2.61 20.73 -22.72
CA GLU A 172 2.40 19.57 -21.85
C GLU A 172 3.74 19.09 -21.26
N ASP A 173 3.73 18.62 -20.02
CA ASP A 173 4.89 18.01 -19.34
C ASP A 173 6.12 18.95 -19.27
N SER A 174 5.89 20.18 -18.83
CA SER A 174 6.89 21.26 -18.83
C SER A 174 8.14 20.91 -17.99
N PHE A 175 7.96 20.20 -16.87
CA PHE A 175 9.05 19.87 -15.93
C PHE A 175 9.98 18.75 -16.40
N ARG A 176 9.63 18.03 -17.47
CA ARG A 176 10.49 17.01 -18.11
C ARG A 176 10.89 17.39 -19.55
N SER A 177 10.51 18.58 -20.00
CA SER A 177 10.92 19.13 -21.29
C SER A 177 12.29 19.83 -21.18
N ASP A 178 13.01 19.93 -22.30
CA ASP A 178 14.26 20.70 -22.32
C ASP A 178 13.96 22.18 -22.07
N LEU A 179 14.67 22.77 -21.09
CA LEU A 179 14.42 24.14 -20.64
C LEU A 179 14.66 25.17 -21.75
N VAL A 180 15.64 24.95 -22.62
CA VAL A 180 15.96 25.86 -23.73
C VAL A 180 14.83 25.84 -24.75
N ASP A 181 14.33 24.66 -25.10
CA ASP A 181 13.23 24.49 -26.07
C ASP A 181 11.93 25.14 -25.58
N ILE A 182 11.53 24.92 -24.32
CA ILE A 182 10.28 25.51 -23.80
C ILE A 182 10.37 27.02 -23.65
N LEU A 183 11.50 27.56 -23.19
CA LEU A 183 11.66 29.02 -23.03
C LEU A 183 11.70 29.74 -24.39
N ALA A 184 12.33 29.13 -25.41
CA ALA A 184 12.32 29.66 -26.77
C ALA A 184 10.90 29.69 -27.36
N LEU A 185 10.12 28.63 -27.14
CA LEU A 185 8.72 28.56 -27.58
C LEU A 185 7.85 29.59 -26.84
N TYR A 186 7.95 29.68 -25.51
CA TYR A 186 7.18 30.66 -24.73
C TYR A 186 7.51 32.10 -25.12
N LYS A 187 8.78 32.40 -25.38
CA LYS A 187 9.21 33.72 -25.89
C LYS A 187 8.60 34.03 -27.26
N ALA A 188 8.49 33.03 -28.13
CA ALA A 188 7.88 33.21 -29.45
C ALA A 188 6.38 33.49 -29.38
N VAL A 189 5.64 32.75 -28.54
CA VAL A 189 4.19 32.96 -28.38
C VAL A 189 3.88 34.24 -27.60
N ASP A 190 4.71 34.63 -26.64
CA ASP A 190 4.62 35.95 -25.97
C ASP A 190 4.80 37.08 -26.99
N LYS A 191 5.75 36.95 -27.93
CA LYS A 191 5.90 37.90 -29.04
C LYS A 191 4.69 37.92 -29.99
N ALA A 192 4.03 36.78 -30.20
CA ALA A 192 2.74 36.73 -30.93
C ALA A 192 1.59 37.39 -30.13
N GLY A 193 1.82 37.65 -28.84
CA GLY A 193 0.97 38.43 -27.96
C GLY A 193 -0.17 37.62 -27.37
N VAL A 194 0.12 36.44 -26.83
CA VAL A 194 -0.84 35.68 -26.02
C VAL A 194 -1.16 36.41 -24.72
N ASN A 195 -2.34 36.14 -24.14
CA ASN A 195 -2.70 36.68 -22.82
C ASN A 195 -1.92 35.95 -21.72
N ARG A 196 -1.78 34.63 -21.86
CA ARG A 196 -1.12 33.76 -20.88
C ARG A 196 -0.24 32.70 -21.51
N VAL A 197 0.82 32.34 -20.81
CA VAL A 197 1.52 31.06 -21.01
C VAL A 197 1.23 30.12 -19.83
N GLY A 198 1.03 28.84 -20.11
CA GLY A 198 0.71 27.82 -19.11
C GLY A 198 1.83 26.79 -18.96
N ILE A 199 2.25 26.51 -17.71
CA ILE A 199 3.15 25.40 -17.36
C ILE A 199 2.39 24.31 -16.60
N ALA A 200 2.74 23.05 -16.84
CA ALA A 200 2.08 21.91 -16.22
C ALA A 200 3.06 20.87 -15.65
N ASP A 201 2.87 20.49 -14.39
CA ASP A 201 3.44 19.29 -13.78
C ASP A 201 2.47 18.11 -13.99
N THR A 202 2.42 17.61 -15.21
CA THR A 202 1.47 16.57 -15.66
C THR A 202 1.60 15.26 -14.87
N VAL A 203 2.79 14.96 -14.34
CA VAL A 203 3.09 13.71 -13.62
C VAL A 203 2.96 13.86 -12.10
N GLY A 204 3.00 15.10 -11.57
CA GLY A 204 2.94 15.35 -10.13
C GLY A 204 4.27 15.08 -9.41
N GLY A 205 5.40 15.27 -10.10
CA GLY A 205 6.75 14.99 -9.60
C GLY A 205 7.59 16.23 -9.28
N ALA A 206 7.11 17.43 -9.59
CA ALA A 206 7.85 18.67 -9.35
C ALA A 206 7.87 19.02 -7.86
N THR A 207 9.05 19.40 -7.36
CA THR A 207 9.19 19.93 -5.99
C THR A 207 8.97 21.44 -5.98
N PRO A 208 8.53 22.05 -4.85
CA PRO A 208 8.26 23.49 -4.79
C PRO A 208 9.43 24.36 -5.23
N ARG A 209 10.67 23.97 -4.90
CA ARG A 209 11.87 24.71 -5.34
C ARG A 209 12.08 24.67 -6.85
N MET A 210 11.85 23.52 -7.48
CA MET A 210 11.92 23.42 -8.95
C MET A 210 10.86 24.30 -9.62
N VAL A 211 9.66 24.36 -9.03
CA VAL A 211 8.59 25.24 -9.49
C VAL A 211 8.99 26.70 -9.38
N TYR A 212 9.54 27.13 -8.23
CA TYR A 212 10.02 28.50 -8.04
C TYR A 212 11.03 28.89 -9.11
N ASP A 213 12.07 28.06 -9.31
CA ASP A 213 13.18 28.35 -10.20
C ASP A 213 12.69 28.44 -11.66
N LEU A 214 11.82 27.53 -12.08
CA LEU A 214 11.25 27.55 -13.43
C LEU A 214 10.34 28.76 -13.65
N VAL A 215 9.41 29.03 -12.74
CA VAL A 215 8.47 30.15 -12.88
C VAL A 215 9.20 31.48 -12.85
N ARG A 216 10.18 31.65 -11.96
CA ARG A 216 10.97 32.88 -11.89
C ARG A 216 11.84 33.09 -13.13
N THR A 217 12.35 32.01 -13.71
CA THR A 217 13.05 32.05 -15.00
C THR A 217 12.09 32.46 -16.13
N LEU A 218 10.93 31.80 -16.22
CA LEU A 218 9.91 32.08 -17.23
C LEU A 218 9.41 33.53 -17.13
N ARG A 219 9.20 34.03 -15.91
CA ARG A 219 8.80 35.42 -15.66
C ARG A 219 9.80 36.44 -16.21
N GLY A 220 11.09 36.11 -16.23
CA GLY A 220 12.13 36.94 -16.86
C GLY A 220 12.19 36.83 -18.38
N VAL A 221 11.52 35.85 -18.99
CA VAL A 221 11.53 35.57 -20.44
C VAL A 221 10.30 36.14 -21.14
N VAL A 222 9.12 36.07 -20.51
CA VAL A 222 7.86 36.54 -21.10
C VAL A 222 7.36 37.81 -20.42
N GLY A 223 6.53 38.60 -21.13
CA GLY A 223 5.84 39.77 -20.59
C GLY A 223 4.38 39.52 -20.20
N CYS A 224 3.74 38.49 -20.78
CA CYS A 224 2.35 38.12 -20.50
C CYS A 224 2.12 37.50 -19.11
N ASP A 225 0.88 37.16 -18.79
CA ASP A 225 0.53 36.44 -17.56
C ASP A 225 1.03 34.98 -17.60
N ILE A 226 1.24 34.38 -16.43
CA ILE A 226 1.70 32.98 -16.28
C ILE A 226 0.67 32.19 -15.49
N GLU A 227 0.27 31.05 -16.05
CA GLU A 227 -0.66 30.08 -15.52
C GLU A 227 0.05 28.79 -15.13
N THR A 228 -0.39 28.16 -14.04
CA THR A 228 0.26 26.96 -13.52
C THR A 228 -0.73 25.87 -13.14
N HIS A 229 -0.40 24.64 -13.56
CA HIS A 229 -1.19 23.44 -13.35
C HIS A 229 -0.35 22.35 -12.66
N PHE A 230 -0.77 21.88 -11.49
CA PHE A 230 0.00 20.92 -10.68
C PHE A 230 -0.84 19.71 -10.30
N HIS A 231 -0.42 18.52 -10.73
CA HIS A 231 -0.94 17.27 -10.19
C HIS A 231 -0.37 16.96 -8.81
N ASP A 232 -1.10 16.17 -8.03
CA ASP A 232 -0.82 15.95 -6.61
C ASP A 232 -0.25 14.57 -6.27
N ASP A 233 0.29 13.82 -7.25
CA ASP A 233 0.78 12.44 -7.07
C ASP A 233 1.75 12.26 -5.89
N THR A 234 2.52 13.30 -5.56
CA THR A 234 3.48 13.34 -4.44
C THR A 234 3.06 14.27 -3.28
N GLY A 235 1.81 14.76 -3.28
CA GLY A 235 1.24 15.60 -2.22
C GLY A 235 1.78 17.03 -2.17
N CYS A 236 2.30 17.55 -3.29
CA CYS A 236 2.96 18.86 -3.38
C CYS A 236 2.14 19.93 -4.12
N ALA A 237 0.95 19.65 -4.67
CA ALA A 237 0.25 20.57 -5.58
C ALA A 237 -0.04 21.95 -4.97
N VAL A 238 -0.51 22.00 -3.72
CA VAL A 238 -0.76 23.27 -3.00
C VAL A 238 0.54 24.04 -2.73
N ALA A 239 1.61 23.33 -2.36
CA ALA A 239 2.91 23.96 -2.12
C ALA A 239 3.49 24.52 -3.43
N ASN A 240 3.40 23.74 -4.51
CA ASN A 240 3.80 24.14 -5.86
C ASN A 240 3.01 25.38 -6.33
N ALA A 241 1.69 25.42 -6.12
CA ALA A 241 0.85 26.56 -6.46
C ALA A 241 1.27 27.85 -5.75
N VAL A 242 1.50 27.80 -4.44
CA VAL A 242 1.91 28.97 -3.66
C VAL A 242 3.30 29.44 -4.09
N THR A 243 4.22 28.51 -4.26
CA THR A 243 5.59 28.83 -4.65
C THR A 243 5.67 29.32 -6.11
N ALA A 244 4.78 28.88 -6.99
CA ALA A 244 4.62 29.48 -8.31
C ALA A 244 4.19 30.95 -8.21
N LEU A 245 3.22 31.27 -7.35
CA LEU A 245 2.82 32.66 -7.11
C LEU A 245 3.97 33.51 -6.54
N GLU A 246 4.77 32.94 -5.64
CA GLU A 246 6.00 33.57 -5.13
C GLU A 246 7.03 33.80 -6.26
N GLY A 247 7.11 32.89 -7.22
CA GLY A 247 7.97 32.99 -8.41
C GLY A 247 7.49 33.98 -9.47
N GLY A 248 6.26 34.50 -9.35
CA GLY A 248 5.66 35.46 -10.28
C GLY A 248 4.60 34.90 -11.22
N ALA A 249 4.10 33.68 -10.96
CA ALA A 249 2.87 33.20 -11.59
C ALA A 249 1.69 34.09 -11.21
N THR A 250 0.66 34.11 -12.06
CA THR A 250 -0.51 35.00 -11.92
C THR A 250 -1.81 34.24 -11.77
N HIS A 251 -1.89 33.03 -12.34
CA HIS A 251 -3.05 32.17 -12.35
C HIS A 251 -2.67 30.78 -11.84
N VAL A 252 -3.56 30.18 -11.04
CA VAL A 252 -3.41 28.82 -10.54
C VAL A 252 -4.66 28.03 -10.91
N ASP A 253 -4.44 26.86 -11.51
CA ASP A 253 -5.50 25.91 -11.80
C ASP A 253 -5.87 25.16 -10.52
N THR A 254 -7.16 25.09 -10.24
CA THR A 254 -7.68 24.31 -9.11
C THR A 254 -8.84 23.42 -9.52
N SER A 255 -9.14 22.44 -8.68
CA SER A 255 -10.37 21.65 -8.77
C SER A 255 -11.01 21.51 -7.39
N VAL A 256 -12.33 21.46 -7.30
CA VAL A 256 -13.07 21.23 -6.05
C VAL A 256 -12.67 19.86 -5.48
N LEU A 257 -12.25 19.82 -4.21
CA LEU A 257 -11.63 18.64 -3.57
C LEU A 257 -10.38 18.11 -4.29
N GLY A 258 -9.83 18.85 -5.25
CA GLY A 258 -8.68 18.47 -6.05
C GLY A 258 -8.99 17.39 -7.09
N ILE A 259 -10.26 17.09 -7.40
CA ILE A 259 -10.56 15.97 -8.30
C ILE A 259 -9.96 16.18 -9.70
N GLY A 260 -9.40 15.11 -10.26
CA GLY A 260 -8.75 15.09 -11.57
C GLY A 260 -8.23 13.71 -11.92
N GLU A 261 -7.37 13.61 -12.91
CA GLU A 261 -6.65 12.41 -13.29
C GLU A 261 -5.85 11.87 -12.08
N ARG A 262 -5.87 10.55 -11.84
CA ARG A 262 -5.22 9.87 -10.69
C ARG A 262 -5.74 10.39 -9.33
N ASN A 263 -4.89 11.04 -8.53
CA ASN A 263 -5.28 11.70 -7.28
C ASN A 263 -5.51 13.21 -7.46
N GLY A 264 -5.45 13.69 -8.70
CA GLY A 264 -5.95 14.98 -9.11
C GLY A 264 -4.93 16.12 -9.03
N ILE A 265 -5.43 17.34 -8.81
CA ILE A 265 -4.67 18.60 -8.90
C ILE A 265 -4.86 19.45 -7.64
N THR A 266 -4.28 20.66 -7.63
CA THR A 266 -4.42 21.63 -6.53
C THR A 266 -5.88 21.77 -6.05
N PRO A 267 -6.21 21.36 -4.81
CA PRO A 267 -7.57 21.47 -4.31
C PRO A 267 -7.95 22.92 -4.04
N LEU A 268 -9.11 23.37 -4.53
CA LEU A 268 -9.63 24.73 -4.33
C LEU A 268 -9.67 25.08 -2.83
N GLY A 269 -10.27 24.23 -2.00
CA GLY A 269 -10.37 24.45 -0.56
C GLY A 269 -9.01 24.53 0.14
N ALA A 270 -8.07 23.65 -0.23
CA ALA A 270 -6.73 23.65 0.34
C ALA A 270 -5.94 24.92 -0.04
N LEU A 271 -6.06 25.39 -1.29
CA LEU A 271 -5.49 26.67 -1.71
C LEU A 271 -6.11 27.83 -0.91
N MET A 272 -7.43 27.85 -0.70
CA MET A 272 -8.09 28.86 0.13
C MET A 272 -7.61 28.85 1.58
N ALA A 273 -7.43 27.66 2.17
CA ALA A 273 -6.88 27.52 3.52
C ALA A 273 -5.47 28.14 3.62
N ARG A 274 -4.66 27.96 2.58
CA ARG A 274 -3.30 28.49 2.54
C ARG A 274 -3.29 30.00 2.31
N MET A 275 -4.10 30.50 1.38
CA MET A 275 -4.11 31.90 0.97
C MET A 275 -4.80 32.81 1.99
N VAL A 276 -5.80 32.32 2.75
CA VAL A 276 -6.40 33.12 3.84
C VAL A 276 -5.41 33.41 4.97
N VAL A 277 -4.34 32.62 5.11
CA VAL A 277 -3.26 32.86 6.07
C VAL A 277 -2.17 33.75 5.45
N THR A 278 -1.83 33.53 4.17
CA THR A 278 -0.74 34.23 3.48
C THR A 278 -1.14 35.65 3.01
N ALA A 279 -2.35 35.79 2.46
CA ALA A 279 -2.90 37.04 1.92
C ALA A 279 -4.35 37.24 2.39
N PRO A 280 -4.60 37.35 3.71
CA PRO A 280 -5.94 37.35 4.31
C PRO A 280 -6.89 38.38 3.70
N GLU A 281 -6.44 39.62 3.52
CA GLU A 281 -7.29 40.71 3.04
C GLU A 281 -7.73 40.48 1.59
N TYR A 282 -6.81 40.04 0.72
CA TYR A 282 -7.14 39.71 -0.67
C TYR A 282 -8.10 38.52 -0.73
N THR A 283 -7.77 37.42 -0.03
CA THR A 283 -8.59 36.20 -0.10
C THR A 283 -10.01 36.42 0.44
N LYS A 284 -10.18 37.15 1.54
CA LYS A 284 -11.51 37.42 2.14
C LYS A 284 -12.36 38.38 1.31
N THR A 285 -11.75 39.29 0.56
CA THR A 285 -12.48 40.26 -0.27
C THR A 285 -12.84 39.70 -1.64
N HIS A 286 -11.96 38.89 -2.23
CA HIS A 286 -12.20 38.31 -3.55
C HIS A 286 -13.09 37.06 -3.53
N TYR A 287 -12.99 36.20 -2.51
CA TYR A 287 -13.70 34.91 -2.48
C TYR A 287 -14.71 34.82 -1.33
N LYS A 288 -15.89 34.25 -1.62
CA LYS A 288 -16.95 34.00 -0.63
C LYS A 288 -16.71 32.69 0.12
N LEU A 289 -15.71 32.71 0.99
CA LEU A 289 -15.26 31.55 1.77
C LEU A 289 -16.38 30.72 2.45
N PRO A 290 -17.47 31.30 3.00
CA PRO A 290 -18.57 30.52 3.58
C PRO A 290 -19.30 29.57 2.62
N LYS A 291 -19.19 29.77 1.30
CA LYS A 291 -19.83 28.90 0.30
C LYS A 291 -19.02 27.64 -0.01
N LEU A 292 -17.76 27.55 0.42
CA LEU A 292 -16.85 26.47 0.06
C LEU A 292 -17.40 25.09 0.45
N LYS A 293 -17.97 24.96 1.65
CA LYS A 293 -18.52 23.69 2.14
C LYS A 293 -19.67 23.19 1.27
N GLU A 294 -20.59 24.06 0.89
CA GLU A 294 -21.73 23.68 0.03
C GLU A 294 -21.26 23.20 -1.34
N ILE A 295 -20.23 23.85 -1.91
CA ILE A 295 -19.63 23.49 -3.19
C ILE A 295 -18.99 22.10 -3.10
N GLU A 296 -18.17 21.87 -2.08
CA GLU A 296 -17.50 20.59 -1.88
C GLU A 296 -18.49 19.45 -1.59
N GLU A 297 -19.53 19.70 -0.78
CA GLU A 297 -20.59 18.72 -0.53
C GLU A 297 -21.37 18.38 -1.81
N TYR A 298 -21.67 19.39 -2.64
CA TYR A 298 -22.36 19.16 -3.90
C TYR A 298 -21.50 18.36 -4.88
N VAL A 299 -20.25 18.76 -5.11
CA VAL A 299 -19.34 18.02 -6.00
C VAL A 299 -19.11 16.60 -5.48
N ALA A 300 -18.84 16.43 -4.18
CA ALA A 300 -18.69 15.12 -3.55
C ALA A 300 -19.91 14.21 -3.79
N SER A 301 -21.12 14.76 -3.66
CA SER A 301 -22.36 14.03 -3.93
C SER A 301 -22.50 13.61 -5.40
N VAL A 302 -22.09 14.48 -6.33
CA VAL A 302 -22.19 14.23 -7.76
C VAL A 302 -21.19 13.16 -8.22
N VAL A 303 -19.95 13.21 -7.72
CA VAL A 303 -18.91 12.20 -8.05
C VAL A 303 -18.91 10.98 -7.10
N GLN A 304 -19.87 10.93 -6.17
CA GLN A 304 -20.09 9.83 -5.22
C GLN A 304 -18.86 9.50 -4.37
N VAL A 305 -18.22 10.53 -3.81
CA VAL A 305 -17.12 10.40 -2.85
C VAL A 305 -17.48 11.04 -1.52
N ASN A 306 -16.79 10.65 -0.46
CA ASN A 306 -16.86 11.37 0.81
C ASN A 306 -15.79 12.45 0.83
N ILE A 307 -16.09 13.59 1.46
CA ILE A 307 -15.06 14.57 1.84
C ILE A 307 -14.11 13.89 2.85
N PRO A 308 -12.80 13.86 2.62
CA PRO A 308 -11.85 13.27 3.56
C PRO A 308 -11.98 13.88 4.97
N PHE A 309 -11.88 13.06 6.01
CA PHE A 309 -12.06 13.55 7.39
C PHE A 309 -11.01 14.61 7.78
N ASN A 310 -9.85 14.62 7.13
CA ASN A 310 -8.75 15.57 7.31
C ASN A 310 -8.66 16.60 6.15
N ASN A 311 -9.69 16.72 5.30
CA ASN A 311 -9.69 17.73 4.23
C ASN A 311 -9.52 19.14 4.84
N PRO A 312 -8.65 20.01 4.29
CA PRO A 312 -8.50 21.37 4.79
C PRO A 312 -9.84 22.10 4.85
N ILE A 313 -10.09 22.81 5.94
CA ILE A 313 -11.34 23.54 6.26
C ILE A 313 -12.55 22.64 6.49
N THR A 314 -12.97 21.85 5.52
CA THR A 314 -14.29 21.18 5.54
C THR A 314 -14.26 19.75 6.05
N GLY A 315 -13.07 19.19 6.24
CA GLY A 315 -12.89 17.89 6.86
C GLY A 315 -13.36 17.91 8.31
N PHE A 316 -13.98 16.81 8.74
CA PHE A 316 -14.50 16.64 10.11
C PHE A 316 -13.49 17.00 11.21
N CYS A 317 -12.21 16.65 11.03
CA CYS A 317 -11.16 16.88 12.01
C CYS A 317 -10.50 18.28 11.88
N ALA A 318 -10.81 19.08 10.85
CA ALA A 318 -10.07 20.31 10.54
C ALA A 318 -10.14 21.37 11.67
N PHE A 319 -11.28 21.47 12.35
CA PHE A 319 -11.51 22.37 13.49
C PHE A 319 -11.90 21.61 14.75
N THR A 320 -11.36 20.40 14.91
CA THR A 320 -11.61 19.54 16.07
C THR A 320 -10.40 19.50 17.00
N HIS A 321 -10.61 19.83 18.28
CA HIS A 321 -9.57 19.78 19.31
C HIS A 321 -9.83 18.67 20.31
N LYS A 322 -8.80 17.85 20.59
CA LYS A 322 -8.88 16.82 21.63
C LYS A 322 -8.83 17.47 23.01
N ALA A 323 -9.72 17.07 23.91
CA ALA A 323 -9.74 17.60 25.28
C ALA A 323 -8.36 17.42 25.97
N GLY A 324 -7.93 18.41 26.76
CA GLY A 324 -6.59 18.45 27.35
C GLY A 324 -6.04 19.88 27.45
N ILE A 325 -4.72 20.02 27.55
CA ILE A 325 -4.03 21.34 27.66
C ILE A 325 -4.38 22.25 26.47
N HIS A 326 -4.49 21.69 25.27
CA HIS A 326 -4.85 22.45 24.06
C HIS A 326 -6.26 23.05 24.15
N ALA A 327 -7.25 22.26 24.59
CA ALA A 327 -8.63 22.73 24.75
C ALA A 327 -8.73 23.88 25.78
N LYS A 328 -7.94 23.85 26.87
CA LYS A 328 -7.90 24.96 27.83
C LYS A 328 -7.34 26.23 27.19
N ALA A 329 -6.28 26.12 26.42
CA ALA A 329 -5.67 27.28 25.75
C ALA A 329 -6.60 27.88 24.69
N ILE A 330 -7.32 27.06 23.92
CA ILE A 330 -8.29 27.52 22.91
C ILE A 330 -9.50 28.19 23.56
N LEU A 331 -10.01 27.64 24.67
CA LEU A 331 -11.10 28.26 25.42
C LEU A 331 -10.69 29.62 26.02
N ALA A 332 -9.40 29.79 26.35
CA ALA A 332 -8.86 31.06 26.84
C ALA A 332 -8.58 32.05 25.71
N ASN A 333 -7.92 31.60 24.64
CA ASN A 333 -7.64 32.37 23.43
C ASN A 333 -7.55 31.41 22.21
N PRO A 334 -8.58 31.35 21.34
CA PRO A 334 -8.62 30.43 20.20
C PRO A 334 -7.40 30.56 19.26
N SER A 335 -6.88 31.78 19.08
CA SER A 335 -5.71 32.05 18.23
C SER A 335 -4.41 31.37 18.68
N THR A 336 -4.39 30.76 19.88
CA THR A 336 -3.23 30.00 20.39
C THR A 336 -2.95 28.75 19.54
N TYR A 337 -3.99 28.09 19.02
CA TYR A 337 -3.88 26.87 18.23
C TYR A 337 -4.74 26.86 16.95
N GLU A 338 -5.57 27.88 16.74
CA GLU A 338 -6.37 28.03 15.52
C GLU A 338 -5.73 29.08 14.60
N ILE A 339 -4.96 28.62 13.62
CA ILE A 339 -4.37 29.49 12.58
C ILE A 339 -5.44 30.09 11.64
N ILE A 340 -6.58 29.41 11.52
CA ILE A 340 -7.76 29.84 10.74
C ILE A 340 -8.95 29.85 11.69
N ASP A 341 -9.70 30.96 11.72
CA ASP A 341 -10.98 31.02 12.41
C ASP A 341 -12.06 30.28 11.57
N PRO A 342 -12.69 29.20 12.10
CA PRO A 342 -13.72 28.46 11.38
C PRO A 342 -14.91 29.33 10.95
N ALA A 343 -15.19 30.42 11.66
CA ALA A 343 -16.29 31.32 11.32
C ALA A 343 -16.12 31.99 9.94
N LEU A 344 -14.87 32.17 9.47
CA LEU A 344 -14.58 32.70 8.13
C LEU A 344 -15.15 31.82 7.01
N PHE A 345 -15.29 30.52 7.27
CA PHE A 345 -15.83 29.54 6.34
C PHE A 345 -17.26 29.12 6.70
N GLY A 346 -17.93 29.85 7.61
CA GLY A 346 -19.28 29.51 8.06
C GLY A 346 -19.34 28.24 8.92
N LEU A 347 -18.21 27.83 9.52
CA LEU A 347 -18.09 26.63 10.33
C LEU A 347 -18.00 26.96 11.82
N THR A 348 -18.16 25.94 12.64
CA THR A 348 -18.01 26.04 14.11
C THR A 348 -16.92 25.11 14.60
N ARG A 349 -16.25 25.50 15.68
CA ARG A 349 -15.23 24.68 16.34
C ARG A 349 -15.88 23.53 17.11
N TYR A 350 -15.23 22.36 17.12
CA TYR A 350 -15.67 21.21 17.91
C TYR A 350 -14.60 20.80 18.93
N VAL A 351 -14.99 20.57 20.18
CA VAL A 351 -14.11 20.03 21.22
C VAL A 351 -14.52 18.59 21.48
N ASN A 352 -13.65 17.65 21.14
CA ASN A 352 -13.89 16.23 21.39
C ASN A 352 -13.69 15.93 22.88
N ILE A 353 -14.79 15.73 23.60
CA ILE A 353 -14.85 15.43 25.04
C ILE A 353 -14.83 13.93 25.38
N THR A 354 -14.65 13.05 24.39
CA THR A 354 -14.76 11.58 24.54
C THR A 354 -13.41 10.90 24.72
N SER A 355 -12.45 11.58 25.38
CA SER A 355 -11.09 11.05 25.60
C SER A 355 -10.79 10.80 27.09
N ARG A 356 -9.87 9.86 27.39
CA ARG A 356 -9.35 9.61 28.75
C ARG A 356 -8.78 10.86 29.45
N ILE A 357 -8.31 11.84 28.66
CA ILE A 357 -7.72 13.10 29.14
C ILE A 357 -8.74 14.25 29.24
N THR A 358 -10.04 13.97 29.09
CA THR A 358 -11.10 14.99 29.15
C THR A 358 -11.20 15.57 30.56
N GLY A 359 -10.88 16.86 30.70
CA GLY A 359 -11.00 17.60 31.97
C GLY A 359 -12.41 18.12 32.21
N TRP A 360 -12.73 18.40 33.47
CA TRP A 360 -14.03 18.94 33.91
C TRP A 360 -14.48 20.19 33.13
N ASN A 361 -13.56 21.11 32.82
CA ASN A 361 -13.86 22.33 32.04
C ASN A 361 -14.37 22.02 30.62
N ALA A 362 -13.92 20.94 30.00
CA ALA A 362 -14.34 20.56 28.64
C ALA A 362 -15.77 19.98 28.65
N VAL A 363 -16.11 19.20 29.69
CA VAL A 363 -17.46 18.66 29.91
C VAL A 363 -18.44 19.79 30.27
N LYS A 364 -18.03 20.71 31.16
CA LYS A 364 -18.83 21.90 31.50
C LYS A 364 -19.10 22.79 30.28
N GLY A 365 -18.07 23.07 29.49
CA GLY A 365 -18.23 23.85 28.25
C GLY A 365 -19.18 23.20 27.23
N ARG A 366 -19.20 21.86 27.16
CA ARG A 366 -20.15 21.14 26.29
C ARG A 366 -21.59 21.16 26.83
N ILE A 367 -21.77 21.01 28.14
CA ILE A 367 -23.08 21.11 28.81
C ILE A 367 -23.70 22.49 28.55
N SER A 368 -22.91 23.56 28.68
CA SER A 368 -23.35 24.92 28.36
C SER A 368 -23.63 25.13 26.86
N GLN A 369 -22.83 24.56 25.96
CA GLN A 369 -23.13 24.59 24.52
C GLN A 369 -24.46 23.91 24.16
N LEU A 370 -24.86 22.89 24.93
CA LEU A 370 -26.11 22.15 24.72
C LEU A 370 -27.30 22.79 25.47
N GLY A 371 -27.09 23.86 26.23
CA GLY A 371 -28.10 24.52 27.05
C GLY A 371 -28.63 23.63 28.20
N LEU A 372 -27.78 22.74 28.71
CA LEU A 372 -28.11 21.79 29.78
C LEU A 372 -27.65 22.28 31.18
N ASP A 373 -27.18 23.52 31.28
CA ASP A 373 -26.81 24.22 32.50
C ASP A 373 -28.00 25.01 33.06
N GLY A 374 -28.77 24.39 33.97
CA GLY A 374 -29.93 25.03 34.59
C GLY A 374 -30.97 24.06 35.14
N PRO A 375 -32.13 24.58 35.59
CA PRO A 375 -33.18 23.79 36.25
C PRO A 375 -33.71 22.67 35.35
N GLY A 376 -33.60 21.43 35.82
CA GLY A 376 -33.95 20.23 35.03
C GLY A 376 -32.81 19.68 34.15
N GLY A 377 -31.58 20.18 34.34
CA GLY A 377 -30.33 19.76 33.69
C GLY A 377 -29.22 19.46 34.71
N PHE A 378 -27.99 19.89 34.43
CA PHE A 378 -26.85 19.82 35.35
C PHE A 378 -26.76 21.11 36.16
N GLU A 379 -27.29 21.08 37.38
CA GLU A 379 -27.45 22.26 38.24
C GLU A 379 -26.23 22.53 39.14
N THR A 380 -25.38 21.52 39.37
CA THR A 380 -24.24 21.61 40.29
C THR A 380 -22.93 21.14 39.66
N ASP A 381 -21.82 21.75 40.08
CA ASP A 381 -20.48 21.41 39.61
C ASP A 381 -20.10 19.95 39.93
N ASP A 382 -20.68 19.36 40.98
CA ASP A 382 -20.44 17.97 41.38
C ASP A 382 -21.11 16.95 40.44
N GLN A 383 -22.31 17.24 39.92
CA GLN A 383 -22.94 16.44 38.86
C GLN A 383 -22.09 16.44 37.58
N ILE A 384 -21.51 17.60 37.22
CA ILE A 384 -20.61 17.73 36.07
C ILE A 384 -19.30 16.95 36.29
N LYS A 385 -18.78 16.91 37.52
CA LYS A 385 -17.62 16.08 37.90
C LYS A 385 -17.93 14.58 37.79
N GLU A 386 -19.11 14.15 38.19
CA GLU A 386 -19.52 12.74 38.11
C GLU A 386 -19.63 12.26 36.65
N VAL A 387 -20.25 13.08 35.78
CA VAL A 387 -20.30 12.80 34.33
C VAL A 387 -18.89 12.78 33.74
N THR A 388 -18.02 13.71 34.13
CA THR A 388 -16.61 13.72 33.70
C THR A 388 -15.88 12.44 34.13
N ALA A 389 -16.17 11.90 35.31
CA ALA A 389 -15.58 10.66 35.81
C ALA A 389 -16.07 9.42 35.02
N LYS A 390 -17.38 9.34 34.74
CA LYS A 390 -17.97 8.27 33.91
C LYS A 390 -17.42 8.27 32.48
N ILE A 391 -17.28 9.45 31.85
CA ILE A 391 -16.69 9.58 30.51
C ILE A 391 -15.24 9.07 30.50
N LYS A 392 -14.45 9.37 31.53
CA LYS A 392 -13.08 8.84 31.65
C LYS A 392 -13.04 7.32 31.83
N GLN A 393 -13.96 6.79 32.64
CA GLN A 393 -14.05 5.35 32.89
C GLN A 393 -14.46 4.56 31.64
N MET A 394 -15.42 5.08 30.85
CA MET A 394 -15.82 4.48 29.57
C MET A 394 -14.70 4.52 28.52
N ALA A 395 -13.94 5.62 28.50
CA ALA A 395 -12.76 5.76 27.63
C ALA A 395 -11.58 4.84 28.02
N ASP A 396 -11.59 4.25 29.23
CA ASP A 396 -10.58 3.33 29.72
C ASP A 396 -10.86 1.86 29.37
N SER A 397 -12.11 1.49 29.09
CA SER A 397 -12.53 0.11 28.82
C SER A 397 -12.56 -0.30 27.34
N GLU A 398 -12.73 0.64 26.40
CA GLU A 398 -12.72 0.37 24.95
C GLU A 398 -12.15 1.58 24.17
N GLN A 399 -11.40 1.35 23.07
CA GLN A 399 -11.09 2.41 22.10
C GLN A 399 -12.00 2.27 20.86
N PRO A 400 -13.03 3.12 20.70
CA PRO A 400 -13.86 3.13 19.51
C PRO A 400 -13.13 3.76 18.31
N SER A 401 -13.42 3.24 17.11
CA SER A 401 -12.94 3.83 15.85
C SER A 401 -13.62 5.20 15.57
N PRO A 402 -12.96 6.15 14.86
CA PRO A 402 -13.52 7.42 14.37
C PRO A 402 -14.95 7.36 13.81
N VAL A 403 -15.35 6.24 13.18
CA VAL A 403 -16.71 6.05 12.63
C VAL A 403 -17.74 5.67 13.71
N GLN A 404 -17.32 5.02 14.81
CA GLN A 404 -18.17 4.79 16.00
C GLN A 404 -18.46 6.07 16.80
N TYR A 405 -17.67 7.14 16.63
CA TYR A 405 -17.98 8.43 17.25
C TYR A 405 -19.31 9.02 16.75
N PHE A 406 -19.79 8.63 15.56
CA PHE A 406 -21.06 9.13 15.03
C PHE A 406 -22.29 8.61 15.79
N CYS A 407 -22.20 7.45 16.46
CA CYS A 407 -23.30 6.89 17.25
C CYS A 407 -23.26 7.29 18.74
N ILE A 408 -22.08 7.61 19.29
CA ILE A 408 -21.95 8.02 20.70
C ILE A 408 -22.46 9.46 20.93
N VAL A 409 -22.57 10.26 19.86
CA VAL A 409 -22.85 11.72 19.97
C VAL A 409 -24.27 12.11 19.51
N SER A 410 -25.10 11.18 19.05
CA SER A 410 -26.55 11.41 18.97
C SER A 410 -27.17 11.00 20.30
N VAL A 411 -27.60 11.99 21.11
CA VAL A 411 -28.61 12.04 22.19
C VAL A 411 -28.90 10.79 23.06
N GLU A 412 -28.88 9.57 22.52
CA GLU A 412 -29.27 8.26 23.09
C GLU A 412 -28.44 7.83 24.32
N GLU A 413 -27.12 7.97 24.35
CA GLU A 413 -26.32 7.57 25.54
C GLU A 413 -26.32 8.61 26.66
N LEU A 414 -26.45 9.91 26.33
CA LEU A 414 -26.70 10.93 27.36
C LEU A 414 -28.11 10.81 27.94
N THR A 415 -29.09 10.31 27.17
CA THR A 415 -30.44 10.05 27.69
C THR A 415 -30.49 8.86 28.63
N GLU A 416 -29.70 7.80 28.43
CA GLU A 416 -29.62 6.70 29.41
C GLU A 416 -29.04 7.14 30.76
N VAL A 417 -28.01 7.99 30.73
CA VAL A 417 -27.49 8.62 31.96
C VAL A 417 -28.55 9.54 32.56
N PHE A 418 -29.23 10.37 31.76
CA PHE A 418 -30.30 11.26 32.24
C PHE A 418 -31.51 10.51 32.85
N LEU A 419 -31.92 9.39 32.23
CA LEU A 419 -33.03 8.54 32.68
C LEU A 419 -32.71 7.80 33.97
N SER A 420 -31.42 7.53 34.26
CA SER A 420 -31.01 6.94 35.54
C SER A 420 -31.17 7.89 36.75
N PHE A 421 -31.29 9.20 36.52
CA PHE A 421 -31.42 10.22 37.58
C PHE A 421 -32.85 10.74 37.80
N VAL A 422 -33.80 10.50 36.89
CA VAL A 422 -35.20 10.97 37.04
C VAL A 422 -36.07 9.86 37.62
N HIS A 423 -36.18 9.81 38.95
CA HIS A 423 -37.21 9.00 39.63
C HIS A 423 -38.58 9.70 39.52
N LEU A 424 -39.55 9.10 38.81
CA LEU A 424 -40.97 9.46 38.91
C LEU A 424 -41.74 8.33 39.62
N PRO A 425 -42.73 8.64 40.48
CA PRO A 425 -43.38 7.64 41.31
C PRO A 425 -44.35 6.78 40.51
N SER A 426 -44.25 5.46 40.66
CA SER A 426 -45.15 4.48 40.06
C SER A 426 -46.48 4.39 40.82
N THR A 427 -47.61 4.67 40.18
CA THR A 427 -48.94 4.23 40.62
C THR A 427 -49.35 2.98 39.85
N THR A 428 -49.56 1.90 40.60
CA THR A 428 -49.99 0.58 40.13
C THR A 428 -51.50 0.56 39.87
N GLN A 429 -51.92 0.11 38.68
CA GLN A 429 -53.21 -0.56 38.49
C GLN A 429 -53.04 -1.79 37.61
N THR A 430 -53.62 -2.89 38.07
CA THR A 430 -53.62 -4.22 37.45
C THR A 430 -54.90 -4.44 36.64
N ARG A 431 -54.79 -4.87 35.37
CA ARG A 431 -55.55 -6.03 34.82
C ARG A 431 -55.26 -6.36 33.33
N SER A 432 -55.01 -7.66 33.13
CA SER A 432 -55.23 -8.58 32.00
C SER A 432 -55.18 -8.14 30.53
N SER A 433 -54.29 -8.84 29.81
CA SER A 433 -54.39 -9.40 28.44
C SER A 433 -54.79 -8.49 27.28
N THR A 434 -53.79 -8.29 26.41
CA THR A 434 -53.76 -8.03 24.96
C THR A 434 -52.93 -6.79 24.62
N HIS A 435 -52.10 -6.93 23.58
CA HIS A 435 -51.08 -6.01 23.10
C HIS A 435 -51.33 -4.52 23.38
N THR A 436 -50.46 -3.90 24.18
CA THR A 436 -50.38 -2.44 24.29
C THR A 436 -49.25 -1.95 23.38
N THR A 437 -49.60 -1.20 22.34
CA THR A 437 -48.66 -0.39 21.57
C THR A 437 -48.52 0.97 22.26
N SER A 438 -47.31 1.31 22.73
CA SER A 438 -46.98 2.66 23.18
C SER A 438 -46.39 3.45 22.01
N ALA A 439 -47.12 4.48 21.56
CA ALA A 439 -46.64 5.44 20.56
C ALA A 439 -46.16 6.71 21.26
N PHE A 440 -44.90 7.09 21.07
CA PHE A 440 -44.40 8.42 21.44
C PHE A 440 -44.65 9.41 20.29
N ARG A 441 -45.23 10.56 20.62
CA ARG A 441 -45.40 11.69 19.70
C ARG A 441 -44.40 12.77 20.08
N VAL A 442 -43.33 12.92 19.30
CA VAL A 442 -42.45 14.10 19.39
C VAL A 442 -42.95 15.13 18.40
N ARG A 443 -43.30 16.32 18.92
CA ARG A 443 -43.79 17.45 18.13
C ARG A 443 -42.58 18.30 17.74
N VAL A 444 -42.11 18.16 16.50
CA VAL A 444 -41.19 19.13 15.88
C VAL A 444 -42.05 20.11 15.06
N SER A 445 -41.75 21.40 15.17
CA SER A 445 -42.51 22.51 14.61
C SER A 445 -42.80 22.36 13.10
N SER A 446 -44.09 22.43 12.79
CA SER A 446 -44.70 22.80 11.49
C SER A 446 -44.19 22.14 10.20
N ARG A 447 -44.57 20.88 9.94
CA ARG A 447 -45.13 20.39 8.65
C ARG A 447 -45.51 18.90 8.75
N THR A 448 -46.76 18.59 8.45
CA THR A 448 -47.29 17.22 8.42
C THR A 448 -46.99 16.58 7.06
N LEU A 449 -46.23 15.48 7.02
CA LEU A 449 -46.14 14.59 5.87
C LEU A 449 -46.73 13.23 6.26
N VAL A 450 -47.83 12.86 5.60
CA VAL A 450 -48.43 11.53 5.65
C VAL A 450 -47.74 10.67 4.60
N SER A 451 -47.17 9.51 4.96
CA SER A 451 -46.74 8.50 3.99
C SER A 451 -47.63 7.25 4.04
N ARG A 452 -48.10 6.81 2.87
CA ARG A 452 -48.74 5.50 2.64
C ARG A 452 -47.63 4.44 2.55
N ARG A 453 -47.75 3.33 3.29
CA ARG A 453 -46.87 2.15 3.14
C ARG A 453 -47.23 1.35 1.89
N ARG A 454 -46.22 1.09 1.05
CA ARG A 454 -46.13 -0.07 0.14
C ARG A 454 -45.45 -1.21 0.91
N LEU A 455 -45.92 -2.44 0.75
CA LEU A 455 -45.31 -3.65 1.33
C LEU A 455 -43.91 -3.89 0.71
N ASP A 456 -42.94 -4.27 1.54
CA ASP A 456 -41.51 -4.41 1.26
C ASP A 456 -41.18 -5.84 0.76
N PRO A 457 -40.34 -6.01 -0.31
CA PRO A 457 -39.91 -7.32 -0.83
C PRO A 457 -39.04 -8.18 0.10
N SER A 458 -38.65 -7.69 1.29
CA SER A 458 -37.81 -8.43 2.26
C SER A 458 -38.46 -9.70 2.83
N SER A 459 -39.76 -9.89 2.61
CA SER A 459 -40.53 -11.04 3.14
C SER A 459 -40.41 -12.32 2.31
N ILE A 460 -39.89 -12.25 1.07
CA ILE A 460 -39.70 -13.43 0.20
C ILE A 460 -38.34 -14.11 0.47
N GLU A 461 -37.30 -13.35 0.85
CA GLU A 461 -35.98 -13.91 1.19
C GLU A 461 -35.98 -14.67 2.53
N GLU A 462 -36.76 -14.24 3.53
CA GLU A 462 -36.83 -14.92 4.84
C GLU A 462 -37.42 -16.34 4.74
N VAL A 463 -38.31 -16.60 3.78
CA VAL A 463 -38.96 -17.90 3.60
C VAL A 463 -38.01 -18.91 2.92
N MET A 464 -37.18 -18.49 1.95
CA MET A 464 -36.16 -19.36 1.34
C MET A 464 -34.90 -19.56 2.21
N TYR A 465 -34.76 -18.77 3.28
CA TYR A 465 -33.65 -18.85 4.25
C TYR A 465 -33.80 -20.05 5.21
N LEU A 466 -35.06 -20.40 5.54
CA LEU A 466 -35.37 -21.45 6.53
C LEU A 466 -35.30 -22.88 5.94
N ASP A 467 -35.71 -23.08 4.68
CA ASP A 467 -35.68 -24.41 4.05
C ASP A 467 -34.26 -24.93 3.79
N ARG A 468 -33.32 -24.05 3.43
CA ARG A 468 -31.92 -24.42 3.17
C ARG A 468 -31.10 -24.72 4.43
N MET A 469 -31.42 -24.08 5.57
CA MET A 469 -30.74 -24.37 6.86
C MET A 469 -31.02 -25.78 7.38
N ASN A 470 -32.22 -26.32 7.15
CA ASN A 470 -32.60 -27.66 7.59
C ASN A 470 -31.82 -28.77 6.87
N ASP A 471 -31.39 -28.55 5.62
CA ASP A 471 -30.63 -29.54 4.83
C ASP A 471 -29.12 -29.53 5.16
N LEU A 472 -28.58 -28.36 5.57
CA LEU A 472 -27.18 -28.16 5.99
C LEU A 472 -26.87 -28.76 7.37
N SER A 473 -27.81 -28.67 8.32
CA SER A 473 -27.64 -29.19 9.68
C SER A 473 -27.58 -30.72 9.72
N ALA A 474 -28.25 -31.39 8.77
CA ALA A 474 -28.28 -32.84 8.65
C ALA A 474 -26.96 -33.46 8.16
N LYS A 475 -26.17 -32.75 7.33
CA LYS A 475 -24.99 -33.31 6.64
C LYS A 475 -23.61 -32.91 7.21
N THR A 476 -23.48 -31.77 7.91
CA THR A 476 -22.16 -31.15 8.16
C THR A 476 -21.64 -31.18 9.60
N LYS A 477 -22.42 -31.74 10.55
CA LYS A 477 -22.20 -31.56 12.00
C LYS A 477 -21.99 -30.09 12.41
N GLY A 478 -22.38 -29.13 11.57
CA GLY A 478 -22.25 -27.70 11.79
C GLY A 478 -20.82 -27.20 11.97
N HIS A 479 -19.78 -27.77 11.31
CA HIS A 479 -18.39 -27.30 11.47
C HIS A 479 -17.87 -26.66 10.18
N VAL A 480 -17.31 -25.44 10.27
CA VAL A 480 -16.84 -24.66 9.12
C VAL A 480 -15.44 -24.14 9.38
N TYR A 481 -14.50 -24.44 8.48
CA TYR A 481 -13.16 -23.87 8.54
C TYR A 481 -13.17 -22.40 8.10
N ILE A 482 -12.42 -21.52 8.75
CA ILE A 482 -12.34 -20.11 8.38
C ILE A 482 -10.88 -19.67 8.22
N THR A 483 -10.57 -19.05 7.08
CA THR A 483 -9.24 -18.52 6.76
C THR A 483 -9.14 -17.04 7.11
N PRO A 484 -7.97 -16.55 7.58
CA PRO A 484 -7.72 -15.14 7.85
C PRO A 484 -7.40 -14.36 6.56
N GLU A 485 -8.00 -14.72 5.44
CA GLU A 485 -7.76 -14.12 4.13
C GLU A 485 -9.10 -13.96 3.41
N CYS A 486 -9.35 -12.77 2.88
CA CYS A 486 -10.57 -12.45 2.16
C CYS A 486 -10.52 -13.03 0.75
N GLY A 487 -11.45 -13.92 0.40
CA GLY A 487 -11.48 -14.55 -0.92
C GLY A 487 -11.69 -13.57 -2.08
N LEU A 488 -12.17 -12.36 -1.81
CA LEU A 488 -12.41 -11.34 -2.80
C LEU A 488 -11.20 -10.41 -3.03
N CYS A 489 -10.69 -9.76 -1.99
CA CYS A 489 -9.57 -8.82 -2.11
C CYS A 489 -8.19 -9.41 -1.79
N ASP A 490 -8.13 -10.69 -1.39
CA ASP A 490 -6.91 -11.39 -0.94
C ASP A 490 -6.20 -10.77 0.28
N GLN A 491 -6.81 -9.77 0.92
CA GLN A 491 -6.26 -9.13 2.12
C GLN A 491 -6.44 -10.00 3.35
N ILE A 492 -5.50 -9.86 4.28
CA ILE A 492 -5.58 -10.52 5.59
C ILE A 492 -6.81 -9.98 6.32
N ILE A 493 -7.61 -10.89 6.85
CA ILE A 493 -8.72 -10.56 7.74
C ILE A 493 -8.16 -10.50 9.15
N HIS A 494 -8.11 -9.31 9.71
CA HIS A 494 -7.65 -9.10 11.07
C HIS A 494 -8.71 -9.51 12.08
N ALA A 495 -8.26 -9.84 13.29
CA ALA A 495 -9.16 -10.16 14.37
C ALA A 495 -10.16 -9.02 14.62
N ASN A 496 -11.39 -9.37 14.94
CA ASN A 496 -12.54 -8.48 15.07
C ASN A 496 -12.95 -7.75 13.79
N GLU A 497 -12.42 -8.03 12.60
CA GLU A 497 -13.03 -7.47 11.39
C GLU A 497 -14.39 -8.11 11.10
N TRP A 498 -15.31 -7.34 10.49
CA TRP A 498 -16.62 -7.86 10.09
C TRP A 498 -16.49 -8.72 8.82
N THR A 499 -16.96 -9.95 8.91
CA THR A 499 -16.85 -10.96 7.85
C THR A 499 -18.14 -11.73 7.63
N VAL A 500 -18.28 -12.29 6.45
CA VAL A 500 -19.26 -13.33 6.11
C VAL A 500 -18.52 -14.57 5.61
N ALA A 501 -19.09 -15.76 5.82
CA ALA A 501 -18.58 -16.99 5.25
C ALA A 501 -19.57 -17.48 4.18
N LEU A 502 -19.04 -17.73 2.98
CA LEU A 502 -19.77 -18.30 1.87
C LEU A 502 -19.37 -19.78 1.73
N LEU A 503 -20.34 -20.68 1.77
CA LEU A 503 -20.17 -22.13 1.72
C LEU A 503 -20.60 -22.67 0.36
N GLY A 504 -19.83 -23.60 -0.20
CA GLY A 504 -20.13 -24.27 -1.46
C GLY A 504 -20.92 -25.55 -1.30
N ASN A 505 -21.56 -26.01 -2.38
CA ASN A 505 -22.18 -27.33 -2.44
C ASN A 505 -21.13 -28.46 -2.40
N GLU A 506 -21.58 -29.72 -2.45
CA GLU A 506 -20.68 -30.87 -2.36
C GLU A 506 -19.62 -30.90 -3.48
N ASP A 507 -19.94 -30.39 -4.67
CA ASP A 507 -19.05 -30.39 -5.85
C ASP A 507 -18.22 -29.09 -5.98
N CYS A 508 -18.47 -28.10 -5.10
CA CYS A 508 -17.84 -26.77 -5.09
C CYS A 508 -18.09 -25.93 -6.37
N LEU A 509 -19.05 -26.31 -7.20
CA LEU A 509 -19.38 -25.61 -8.45
C LEU A 509 -20.33 -24.42 -8.25
N SER A 510 -21.12 -24.45 -7.16
CA SER A 510 -22.12 -23.42 -6.85
C SER A 510 -22.14 -23.13 -5.34
N PRO A 511 -22.54 -21.91 -4.92
CA PRO A 511 -22.74 -21.57 -3.53
C PRO A 511 -23.93 -22.32 -2.97
N LEU A 512 -23.79 -22.81 -1.74
CA LEU A 512 -24.84 -23.47 -0.98
C LEU A 512 -25.44 -22.53 0.07
N TYR A 513 -24.61 -21.77 0.78
CA TYR A 513 -25.05 -21.01 1.95
C TYR A 513 -24.18 -19.78 2.22
N LEU A 514 -24.77 -18.73 2.78
CA LEU A 514 -24.08 -17.56 3.29
C LEU A 514 -24.43 -17.36 4.76
N THR A 515 -23.42 -17.27 5.62
CA THR A 515 -23.64 -17.00 7.04
C THR A 515 -24.05 -15.55 7.29
N LYS A 516 -24.70 -15.30 8.43
CA LYS A 516 -24.77 -13.96 9.03
C LYS A 516 -23.37 -13.39 9.23
N LYS A 517 -23.28 -12.06 9.24
CA LYS A 517 -22.03 -11.35 9.53
C LYS A 517 -21.54 -11.72 10.93
N PHE A 518 -20.25 -11.97 11.07
CA PHE A 518 -19.60 -12.26 12.34
C PHE A 518 -18.28 -11.49 12.46
N ARG A 519 -17.75 -11.40 13.68
CA ARG A 519 -16.44 -10.81 13.94
C ARG A 519 -15.38 -11.89 13.83
N PHE A 520 -14.34 -11.66 13.04
CA PHE A 520 -13.29 -12.64 12.82
C PHE A 520 -12.56 -12.97 14.15
N PRO A 521 -12.31 -14.25 14.50
CA PRO A 521 -11.74 -14.63 15.80
C PRO A 521 -10.36 -14.03 16.10
N LYS A 522 -10.12 -13.69 17.38
CA LYS A 522 -8.79 -13.27 17.89
C LYS A 522 -7.79 -14.43 18.04
N SER A 523 -8.25 -15.60 18.48
CA SER A 523 -7.40 -16.78 18.72
C SER A 523 -7.62 -17.85 17.64
N ARG A 524 -6.63 -18.72 17.43
CA ARG A 524 -6.72 -19.88 16.52
C ARG A 524 -7.52 -21.04 17.11
N GLU A 525 -8.61 -20.73 17.81
CA GLU A 525 -9.48 -21.70 18.44
C GLU A 525 -10.82 -21.77 17.69
N ALA A 526 -11.63 -22.78 18.01
CA ALA A 526 -12.97 -22.90 17.44
C ALA A 526 -13.92 -21.99 18.24
N ILE A 527 -14.64 -21.11 17.56
CA ILE A 527 -15.69 -20.26 18.15
C ILE A 527 -17.06 -20.89 17.86
N LYS A 528 -17.93 -20.91 18.86
CA LYS A 528 -19.30 -21.43 18.74
C LYS A 528 -20.28 -20.37 18.20
N SER A 529 -21.23 -20.87 17.40
CA SER A 529 -22.59 -20.38 17.09
C SER A 529 -22.76 -19.08 16.30
N VAL A 530 -22.29 -19.09 15.05
CA VAL A 530 -22.87 -18.22 14.01
C VAL A 530 -23.81 -19.10 13.18
N ASP A 531 -25.12 -18.83 13.21
CA ASP A 531 -26.15 -19.65 12.55
C ASP A 531 -26.06 -21.15 12.86
N GLU A 532 -25.84 -21.50 14.13
CA GLU A 532 -25.66 -22.89 14.60
C GLU A 532 -24.39 -23.60 14.06
N LEU A 533 -23.55 -22.89 13.29
CA LEU A 533 -22.26 -23.35 12.82
C LEU A 533 -21.15 -23.03 13.83
N THR A 534 -20.15 -23.91 13.86
CA THR A 534 -18.90 -23.81 14.61
C THR A 534 -17.81 -23.35 13.66
N LEU A 535 -17.35 -22.12 13.84
CA LEU A 535 -16.30 -21.53 13.01
C LEU A 535 -14.93 -21.90 13.58
N CYS A 536 -14.05 -22.47 12.75
CA CYS A 536 -12.83 -23.10 13.22
C CYS A 536 -11.59 -22.61 12.48
N GLN A 537 -10.59 -22.15 13.23
CA GLN A 537 -9.26 -21.80 12.73
C GLN A 537 -8.19 -22.86 13.01
N ARG A 538 -8.57 -24.00 13.63
CA ARG A 538 -7.61 -25.03 14.00
C ARG A 538 -7.10 -25.73 12.75
N LEU A 539 -5.79 -25.61 12.51
CA LEU A 539 -5.09 -26.38 11.49
C LEU A 539 -5.27 -27.87 11.81
N GLN A 540 -5.62 -28.69 10.82
CA GLN A 540 -5.75 -30.15 10.94
C GLN A 540 -6.88 -30.60 11.89
N CYS A 541 -7.98 -29.83 11.95
CA CYS A 541 -9.16 -30.23 12.69
C CYS A 541 -9.92 -31.35 11.94
N LYS A 542 -9.96 -32.56 12.51
CA LYS A 542 -10.67 -33.74 11.93
C LYS A 542 -12.15 -33.47 11.58
N MET A 543 -12.79 -32.52 12.26
CA MET A 543 -14.18 -32.12 11.97
C MET A 543 -14.28 -31.22 10.74
N CYS A 544 -13.26 -30.38 10.48
CA CYS A 544 -13.16 -29.57 9.27
C CYS A 544 -12.86 -30.41 8.01
N ASP A 545 -12.25 -31.58 8.17
CA ASP A 545 -11.92 -32.48 7.04
C ASP A 545 -13.17 -32.95 6.29
N MET A 546 -14.32 -32.98 6.97
CA MET A 546 -15.62 -33.38 6.41
C MET A 546 -16.54 -32.19 6.09
N ALA A 547 -16.08 -30.94 6.28
CA ALA A 547 -16.88 -29.74 6.05
C ALA A 547 -16.97 -29.36 4.56
N HIS A 548 -17.98 -28.55 4.21
CA HIS A 548 -18.02 -27.88 2.90
C HIS A 548 -16.86 -26.91 2.72
N LEU A 549 -16.47 -26.67 1.46
CA LEU A 549 -15.55 -25.60 1.14
C LEU A 549 -16.18 -24.27 1.54
N SER A 550 -15.40 -23.46 2.24
CA SER A 550 -15.81 -22.15 2.74
C SER A 550 -14.81 -21.09 2.29
N VAL A 551 -15.34 -19.91 1.98
CA VAL A 551 -14.55 -18.72 1.67
C VAL A 551 -14.98 -17.59 2.57
N ILE A 552 -14.01 -16.92 3.21
CA ILE A 552 -14.28 -15.80 4.11
C ILE A 552 -14.13 -14.52 3.32
N ILE A 553 -15.07 -13.60 3.51
CA ILE A 553 -15.14 -12.35 2.77
C ILE A 553 -15.37 -11.21 3.78
N HIS A 554 -14.61 -10.12 3.66
CA HIS A 554 -14.92 -8.90 4.40
C HIS A 554 -16.35 -8.44 4.07
N THR A 555 -17.12 -8.06 5.10
CA THR A 555 -18.50 -7.58 4.87
C THR A 555 -18.55 -6.40 3.88
N ASN A 556 -17.51 -5.56 3.87
CA ASN A 556 -17.40 -4.45 2.90
C ASN A 556 -17.16 -4.96 1.47
N CYS A 557 -16.26 -5.94 1.27
CA CYS A 557 -16.03 -6.55 -0.04
C CYS A 557 -17.31 -7.22 -0.56
N TYR A 558 -18.03 -7.92 0.31
CA TYR A 558 -19.32 -8.53 -0.01
C TYR A 558 -20.36 -7.48 -0.46
N ARG A 559 -20.50 -6.38 0.29
CA ARG A 559 -21.42 -5.28 -0.05
C ARG A 559 -21.09 -4.58 -1.37
N VAL A 560 -19.81 -4.30 -1.62
CA VAL A 560 -19.38 -3.69 -2.89
C VAL A 560 -19.69 -4.63 -4.07
N PHE A 561 -19.51 -5.94 -3.89
CA PHE A 561 -19.93 -6.93 -4.87
C PHE A 561 -21.45 -6.86 -5.10
N GLN A 562 -22.26 -6.92 -4.05
CA GLN A 562 -23.72 -6.86 -4.17
C GLN A 562 -24.23 -5.57 -4.83
N GLN A 563 -23.61 -4.42 -4.58
CA GLN A 563 -23.99 -3.16 -5.22
C GLN A 563 -23.73 -3.15 -6.74
N SER A 564 -22.81 -3.98 -7.20
CA SER A 564 -22.43 -4.07 -8.62
C SER A 564 -23.31 -5.06 -9.41
N TYR A 565 -24.09 -5.93 -8.75
CA TYR A 565 -24.98 -6.91 -9.38
C TYR A 565 -26.42 -6.72 -8.87
N HIS A 566 -27.35 -6.35 -9.74
CA HIS A 566 -28.73 -6.03 -9.37
C HIS A 566 -29.51 -7.27 -8.85
N ARG A 567 -29.52 -7.40 -7.52
CA ARG A 567 -30.40 -8.12 -6.57
C ARG A 567 -30.87 -9.57 -6.80
N GLU A 568 -30.98 -10.13 -8.00
CA GLU A 568 -31.42 -11.52 -8.18
C GLU A 568 -30.36 -12.30 -9.01
N GLY A 569 -29.42 -12.96 -8.31
CA GLY A 569 -28.41 -13.84 -8.96
C GLY A 569 -26.94 -13.64 -8.59
N ALA A 570 -26.61 -12.70 -7.69
CA ALA A 570 -25.21 -12.34 -7.37
C ALA A 570 -24.38 -13.45 -6.66
N MET A 571 -25.01 -14.53 -6.18
CA MET A 571 -24.37 -15.57 -5.38
C MET A 571 -23.42 -16.46 -6.19
N ASP A 572 -23.80 -16.82 -7.41
CA ASP A 572 -22.97 -17.67 -8.28
C ASP A 572 -21.72 -16.92 -8.78
N PRO A 573 -21.83 -15.67 -9.27
CA PRO A 573 -20.68 -14.86 -9.63
C PRO A 573 -19.72 -14.61 -8.46
N ILE A 574 -20.22 -14.34 -7.24
CA ILE A 574 -19.35 -14.13 -6.08
C ILE A 574 -18.65 -15.41 -5.64
N TRP A 575 -19.32 -16.57 -5.73
CA TRP A 575 -18.70 -17.87 -5.49
C TRP A 575 -17.56 -18.11 -6.46
N VAL A 576 -17.79 -17.99 -7.76
CA VAL A 576 -16.76 -18.20 -8.80
C VAL A 576 -15.62 -17.18 -8.69
N ALA A 577 -15.92 -15.92 -8.38
CA ALA A 577 -14.88 -14.89 -8.19
C ALA A 577 -14.01 -15.09 -6.95
N SER A 578 -14.52 -15.76 -5.91
CA SER A 578 -13.84 -15.92 -4.63
C SER A 578 -13.28 -17.33 -4.40
N ALA A 579 -14.08 -18.37 -4.64
CA ALA A 579 -13.72 -19.77 -4.44
C ALA A 579 -12.86 -20.35 -5.57
N TRP A 580 -13.09 -19.99 -6.84
CA TRP A 580 -12.33 -20.56 -7.96
C TRP A 580 -10.95 -19.91 -8.17
N LYS A 581 -10.55 -18.98 -7.29
CA LYS A 581 -9.13 -18.62 -7.11
C LYS A 581 -8.31 -19.81 -6.61
N PHE A 582 -8.99 -20.78 -5.99
CA PHE A 582 -8.46 -22.07 -5.63
C PHE A 582 -8.89 -23.04 -6.74
N PRO A 583 -8.01 -23.31 -7.72
CA PRO A 583 -8.40 -24.01 -8.95
C PRO A 583 -8.81 -25.47 -8.75
N TRP A 584 -8.78 -26.03 -7.54
CA TRP A 584 -9.31 -27.37 -7.22
C TRP A 584 -9.70 -27.46 -5.75
N ARG A 585 -10.38 -28.56 -5.40
CA ARG A 585 -10.84 -28.85 -4.04
C ARG A 585 -9.71 -29.29 -3.12
N HIS A 586 -9.71 -28.82 -1.87
CA HIS A 586 -8.86 -29.34 -0.78
C HIS A 586 -9.71 -29.70 0.46
N ARG A 587 -9.47 -30.88 1.05
CA ARG A 587 -10.08 -31.31 2.33
C ARG A 587 -9.00 -31.71 3.36
N PRO A 588 -9.03 -31.18 4.60
CA PRO A 588 -9.73 -29.95 5.00
C PRO A 588 -9.25 -28.79 4.10
N PRO A 589 -9.91 -27.61 4.12
CA PRO A 589 -9.29 -26.42 3.56
C PRO A 589 -8.03 -26.15 4.40
N GLN A 590 -6.90 -26.74 4.01
CA GLN A 590 -5.60 -26.37 4.52
C GLN A 590 -5.44 -24.88 4.22
N ARG A 591 -4.69 -24.16 5.05
CA ARG A 591 -4.27 -22.79 4.70
C ARG A 591 -3.84 -22.79 3.23
N LYS A 592 -4.38 -21.82 2.46
CA LYS A 592 -3.94 -21.49 1.09
C LYS A 592 -2.47 -21.87 0.96
N PRO A 593 -2.09 -22.85 0.11
CA PRO A 593 -0.70 -22.90 -0.33
C PRO A 593 -0.43 -21.49 -0.83
N ARG A 594 0.40 -20.72 -0.12
CA ARG A 594 0.73 -19.36 -0.54
C ARG A 594 1.52 -19.50 -1.84
N LEU A 595 0.79 -19.59 -2.94
CA LEU A 595 1.25 -19.19 -4.24
C LEU A 595 1.50 -17.69 -4.08
N ASP A 596 2.69 -17.36 -3.56
CA ASP A 596 3.39 -16.07 -3.58
C ASP A 596 3.48 -15.63 -5.05
N LEU A 597 2.31 -15.28 -5.60
CA LEU A 597 2.03 -14.80 -6.94
C LEU A 597 1.40 -13.42 -6.75
N THR A 598 2.00 -12.63 -5.85
CA THR A 598 1.66 -11.24 -5.66
C THR A 598 1.98 -10.53 -6.97
N ASP A 599 0.94 -10.37 -7.77
CA ASP A 599 0.94 -9.43 -8.87
C ASP A 599 1.30 -8.06 -8.27
N THR A 600 2.51 -7.59 -8.55
CA THR A 600 3.00 -6.25 -8.18
C THR A 600 2.24 -5.14 -8.90
N THR A 601 1.22 -5.47 -9.71
CA THR A 601 0.19 -4.50 -10.13
C THR A 601 -0.86 -4.20 -9.04
N LEU A 602 -0.81 -4.86 -7.88
CA LEU A 602 -1.39 -4.35 -6.64
C LEU A 602 -0.30 -3.59 -5.88
N VAL A 603 -0.28 -2.27 -6.11
CA VAL A 603 0.56 -1.27 -5.46
C VAL A 603 0.79 -1.60 -3.97
N SER A 604 2.02 -1.98 -3.65
CA SER A 604 2.52 -1.99 -2.28
C SER A 604 2.57 -0.54 -1.80
N ILE A 605 1.57 -0.13 -1.02
CA ILE A 605 1.61 1.14 -0.30
C ILE A 605 2.54 0.92 0.89
N GLY A 606 3.72 1.54 0.84
CA GLY A 606 4.71 1.48 1.92
C GLY A 606 4.13 2.00 3.25
N GLY A 607 4.59 1.40 4.35
CA GLY A 607 4.16 1.70 5.73
C GLY A 607 4.05 3.20 6.12
N PRO A 608 4.89 4.13 5.63
CA PRO A 608 4.76 5.56 5.97
C PRO A 608 3.52 6.23 5.36
N VAL A 609 3.02 5.73 4.23
CA VAL A 609 1.80 6.25 3.59
C VAL A 609 0.56 5.84 4.39
N ALA A 610 0.55 4.66 5.01
CA ALA A 610 -0.57 4.21 5.84
C ALA A 610 -0.75 5.02 7.14
N GLU A 611 0.33 5.56 7.71
CA GLU A 611 0.28 6.45 8.88
C GLU A 611 -0.18 7.88 8.53
N ALA A 612 0.10 8.36 7.31
CA ALA A 612 -0.25 9.71 6.87
C ALA A 612 -1.76 9.91 6.58
N ILE A 613 -2.53 8.83 6.39
CA ILE A 613 -3.95 8.91 5.96
C ILE A 613 -4.98 8.67 7.08
N CYS A 614 -4.56 8.55 8.35
CA CYS A 614 -5.44 8.36 9.53
C CYS A 614 -6.71 7.50 9.27
N ILE A 615 -6.53 6.34 8.61
CA ILE A 615 -7.57 5.32 8.51
C ILE A 615 -7.53 4.49 9.79
N PRO A 616 -8.61 4.43 10.58
CA PRO A 616 -8.70 3.48 11.67
C PRO A 616 -8.86 2.06 11.10
N VAL A 617 -7.73 1.36 10.98
CA VAL A 617 -7.58 -0.10 10.83
C VAL A 617 -8.72 -0.79 10.06
N ILE A 618 -8.70 -0.64 8.74
CA ILE A 618 -8.68 -1.79 7.84
C ILE A 618 -7.51 -1.50 6.90
N SER A 619 -6.33 -2.02 7.26
CA SER A 619 -5.17 -1.95 6.39
C SER A 619 -5.46 -2.71 5.11
N SER A 620 -5.30 -2.00 3.99
CA SER A 620 -4.82 -2.45 2.68
C SER A 620 -5.80 -2.13 1.53
N GLY A 621 -5.27 -1.45 0.51
CA GLY A 621 -5.99 -1.02 -0.68
C GLY A 621 -6.82 -2.13 -1.35
N GLY A 622 -7.99 -1.74 -1.87
CA GLY A 622 -8.85 -2.70 -2.56
C GLY A 622 -10.13 -2.18 -3.20
N ILE A 623 -10.40 -0.87 -3.28
CA ILE A 623 -11.62 -0.39 -3.95
C ILE A 623 -11.38 -0.12 -5.45
N LEU A 624 -10.25 0.50 -5.81
CA LEU A 624 -9.86 0.70 -7.21
C LEU A 624 -9.52 -0.62 -7.93
N SER A 625 -9.13 -1.68 -7.19
CA SER A 625 -8.94 -2.99 -7.80
C SER A 625 -10.26 -3.75 -7.97
N PHE A 626 -11.32 -3.47 -7.22
CA PHE A 626 -12.50 -4.34 -7.19
C PHE A 626 -13.30 -4.30 -8.51
N LYS A 627 -13.59 -3.12 -9.07
CA LYS A 627 -14.25 -3.01 -10.39
C LYS A 627 -13.36 -3.54 -11.53
N ALA A 628 -12.04 -3.37 -11.44
CA ALA A 628 -11.09 -3.93 -12.40
C ALA A 628 -10.96 -5.47 -12.27
N LEU A 629 -11.05 -6.00 -11.04
CA LEU A 629 -11.11 -7.42 -10.72
C LEU A 629 -12.41 -8.02 -11.26
N LEU A 630 -13.54 -7.32 -11.10
CA LEU A 630 -14.84 -7.70 -11.68
C LEU A 630 -14.81 -7.72 -13.22
N ARG A 631 -14.19 -6.72 -13.87
CA ARG A 631 -13.97 -6.75 -15.34
C ARG A 631 -13.03 -7.89 -15.77
N ARG A 632 -11.96 -8.15 -15.02
CA ARG A 632 -11.03 -9.28 -15.25
C ARG A 632 -11.68 -10.65 -14.96
N CYS A 633 -12.68 -10.71 -14.08
CA CYS A 633 -13.46 -11.91 -13.79
C CYS A 633 -14.42 -12.30 -14.92
N HIS A 634 -14.68 -11.45 -15.92
CA HIS A 634 -15.75 -11.69 -16.90
C HIS A 634 -15.27 -11.80 -18.35
N GLY A 635 -13.96 -11.65 -18.59
CA GLY A 635 -13.43 -11.54 -19.95
C GLY A 635 -14.14 -10.41 -20.74
N PRO A 636 -13.88 -10.30 -22.04
CA PRO A 636 -14.51 -9.29 -22.90
C PRO A 636 -15.94 -9.68 -23.34
N SER A 637 -16.67 -10.45 -22.52
CA SER A 637 -18.03 -10.90 -22.86
C SER A 637 -19.00 -9.73 -22.90
N LYS A 638 -19.72 -9.60 -24.03
CA LYS A 638 -20.83 -8.66 -24.19
C LYS A 638 -22.00 -9.15 -23.34
N ASN A 639 -22.39 -8.33 -22.37
CA ASN A 639 -23.62 -8.40 -21.58
C ASN A 639 -23.60 -9.39 -20.38
N PRO A 640 -23.50 -8.91 -19.12
CA PRO A 640 -23.55 -9.74 -17.91
C PRO A 640 -24.98 -10.20 -17.52
N PHE A 641 -25.95 -10.05 -18.42
CA PHE A 641 -27.38 -10.30 -18.19
C PHE A 641 -27.95 -11.49 -18.98
N GLU A 642 -27.12 -12.33 -19.61
CA GLU A 642 -27.61 -13.58 -20.21
C GLU A 642 -27.88 -14.65 -19.13
N PRO A 643 -29.01 -15.39 -19.21
CA PRO A 643 -29.37 -16.39 -18.21
C PRO A 643 -28.56 -17.68 -18.36
N GLU A 644 -28.24 -18.28 -17.22
CA GLU A 644 -27.87 -19.68 -16.96
C GLU A 644 -27.01 -20.41 -18.02
N GLN A 645 -25.69 -20.47 -17.78
CA GLN A 645 -24.88 -21.60 -18.26
C GLN A 645 -24.48 -22.45 -17.04
N ASP A 646 -25.03 -23.66 -16.97
CA ASP A 646 -24.52 -24.71 -16.08
C ASP A 646 -23.04 -24.96 -16.39
N ALA A 647 -22.25 -25.21 -15.35
CA ALA A 647 -20.82 -25.45 -15.52
C ALA A 647 -20.62 -26.69 -16.42
N THR A 648 -20.01 -26.51 -17.59
CA THR A 648 -19.73 -27.61 -18.50
C THR A 648 -18.53 -28.41 -17.99
N ARG A 649 -18.72 -29.70 -17.72
CA ARG A 649 -17.73 -30.60 -17.12
C ARG A 649 -17.05 -31.45 -18.20
N PHE A 650 -15.72 -31.39 -18.26
CA PHE A 650 -14.89 -32.17 -19.19
C PHE A 650 -13.89 -33.04 -18.41
N SER A 651 -13.42 -34.14 -19.01
CA SER A 651 -12.21 -34.80 -18.51
C SER A 651 -11.00 -33.90 -18.76
N LEU A 652 -10.11 -33.74 -17.78
CA LEU A 652 -8.90 -32.91 -17.93
C LEU A 652 -8.00 -33.44 -19.06
N ALA A 653 -7.98 -34.76 -19.27
CA ALA A 653 -7.24 -35.39 -20.38
C ALA A 653 -7.76 -35.02 -21.77
N ALA A 654 -9.05 -34.69 -21.89
CA ALA A 654 -9.67 -34.31 -23.16
C ALA A 654 -9.33 -32.87 -23.56
N VAL A 655 -8.88 -32.03 -22.62
CA VAL A 655 -8.57 -30.61 -22.87
C VAL A 655 -7.22 -30.47 -23.56
N LYS A 656 -7.23 -30.00 -24.81
CA LYS A 656 -6.00 -29.70 -25.58
C LYS A 656 -5.38 -28.39 -25.10
N ALA A 657 -6.18 -27.34 -24.98
CA ALA A 657 -5.77 -26.05 -24.44
C ALA A 657 -6.95 -25.27 -23.82
N TRP A 658 -6.64 -24.39 -22.86
CA TRP A 658 -7.61 -23.43 -22.33
C TRP A 658 -6.90 -22.20 -21.77
N LYS A 659 -7.51 -21.01 -21.90
CA LYS A 659 -7.04 -19.77 -21.29
C LYS A 659 -8.19 -19.03 -20.61
N ARG A 660 -7.91 -18.45 -19.44
CA ARG A 660 -8.90 -17.68 -18.68
C ARG A 660 -9.45 -16.51 -19.49
N GLY A 661 -10.77 -16.32 -19.43
CA GLY A 661 -11.48 -15.28 -20.18
C GLY A 661 -11.93 -15.68 -21.60
N VAL A 662 -11.54 -16.85 -22.09
CA VAL A 662 -12.07 -17.44 -23.33
C VAL A 662 -13.38 -18.18 -23.02
N GLN A 663 -14.41 -18.01 -23.86
CA GLN A 663 -15.64 -18.80 -23.76
C GLN A 663 -15.43 -20.20 -24.36
N GLY A 664 -15.84 -21.24 -23.63
CA GLY A 664 -15.68 -22.65 -24.03
C GLY A 664 -14.32 -23.26 -23.67
N MET A 665 -14.19 -24.55 -23.92
CA MET A 665 -12.99 -25.35 -23.64
C MET A 665 -12.65 -26.14 -24.91
N ASP A 666 -11.43 -26.01 -25.42
CA ASP A 666 -10.97 -26.80 -26.58
C ASP A 666 -10.71 -28.24 -26.12
N ALA A 667 -11.77 -29.05 -26.17
CA ALA A 667 -11.78 -30.44 -25.79
C ALA A 667 -12.01 -31.30 -27.03
N ALA A 668 -11.16 -32.30 -27.26
CA ALA A 668 -11.39 -33.29 -28.29
C ALA A 668 -12.38 -34.34 -27.78
N CYS A 669 -13.51 -34.50 -28.48
CA CYS A 669 -14.37 -35.66 -28.35
C CYS A 669 -13.71 -36.79 -29.16
N ASP A 670 -13.18 -37.80 -28.49
CA ASP A 670 -12.58 -39.00 -29.09
C ASP A 670 -11.33 -38.78 -29.97
N GLU A 671 -10.15 -38.97 -29.39
CA GLU A 671 -8.97 -39.41 -30.14
C GLU A 671 -8.34 -40.60 -29.41
N SER A 672 -8.15 -41.68 -30.18
CA SER A 672 -7.62 -42.98 -29.77
C SER A 672 -6.31 -42.87 -28.97
N GLU A 673 -6.26 -43.60 -27.87
CA GLU A 673 -5.12 -43.76 -26.97
C GLU A 673 -3.91 -44.41 -27.66
N SER A 674 -2.79 -43.68 -27.79
CA SER A 674 -1.48 -44.31 -28.04
C SER A 674 -0.26 -43.45 -27.66
N GLU A 675 -0.34 -42.10 -27.68
CA GLU A 675 0.80 -41.24 -27.33
C GLU A 675 0.73 -40.72 -25.88
N LEU A 676 1.84 -40.89 -25.14
CA LEU A 676 2.02 -40.36 -23.78
C LEU A 676 2.02 -38.83 -23.80
N PHE A 677 1.27 -38.21 -22.87
CA PHE A 677 1.22 -36.75 -22.75
C PHE A 677 1.27 -36.27 -21.30
N ILE A 678 1.57 -34.98 -21.15
CA ILE A 678 1.58 -34.24 -19.88
C ILE A 678 0.62 -33.07 -20.00
N VAL A 679 -0.15 -32.79 -18.95
CA VAL A 679 -0.97 -31.57 -18.89
C VAL A 679 -0.28 -30.57 -17.96
N ARG A 680 0.13 -29.41 -18.50
CA ARG A 680 0.67 -28.30 -17.72
C ARG A 680 -0.43 -27.30 -17.41
N LEU A 681 -0.55 -26.96 -16.13
CA LEU A 681 -1.38 -25.89 -15.63
C LEU A 681 -0.52 -24.69 -15.27
N THR A 682 -0.97 -23.50 -15.67
CA THR A 682 -0.43 -22.22 -15.20
C THR A 682 -1.46 -21.57 -14.28
N VAL A 683 -1.05 -21.23 -13.06
CA VAL A 683 -1.89 -20.65 -12.01
C VAL A 683 -1.30 -19.30 -11.61
N ASP A 684 -2.15 -18.28 -11.44
CA ASP A 684 -1.77 -16.97 -10.89
C ASP A 684 -2.64 -16.58 -9.67
N CYS A 685 -2.54 -15.33 -9.20
CA CYS A 685 -3.33 -14.85 -8.05
C CYS A 685 -4.86 -14.92 -8.25
N LEU A 686 -5.33 -15.04 -9.49
CA LEU A 686 -6.74 -15.17 -9.82
C LEU A 686 -7.15 -16.63 -10.05
N GLY A 687 -6.29 -17.62 -9.78
CA GLY A 687 -6.56 -19.05 -9.98
C GLY A 687 -6.02 -19.56 -11.32
N LEU A 688 -6.71 -20.54 -11.93
CA LEU A 688 -6.25 -21.14 -13.19
C LEU A 688 -6.20 -20.08 -14.30
N LYS A 689 -5.03 -19.94 -14.93
CA LYS A 689 -4.76 -18.98 -16.02
C LYS A 689 -4.75 -19.67 -17.37
N GLU A 690 -4.08 -20.83 -17.46
CA GLU A 690 -3.88 -21.55 -18.71
C GLU A 690 -3.72 -23.05 -18.48
N ILE A 691 -4.18 -23.85 -19.45
CA ILE A 691 -4.01 -25.31 -19.53
C ILE A 691 -3.41 -25.63 -20.88
N GLN A 692 -2.38 -26.48 -20.89
CA GLN A 692 -1.71 -26.92 -22.11
C GLN A 692 -1.40 -28.42 -22.03
N ARG A 693 -1.77 -29.16 -23.08
CA ARG A 693 -1.33 -30.54 -23.27
C ARG A 693 -0.01 -30.57 -24.05
N LEU A 694 1.00 -31.23 -23.51
CA LEU A 694 2.35 -31.36 -24.07
C LEU A 694 2.64 -32.82 -24.40
N GLN A 695 3.24 -33.08 -25.56
CA GLN A 695 3.62 -34.43 -25.99
C GLN A 695 4.91 -34.94 -25.33
N VAL A 696 5.81 -34.02 -24.94
CA VAL A 696 7.09 -34.35 -24.30
C VAL A 696 7.31 -33.43 -23.11
N TRP A 697 8.03 -33.91 -22.09
CA TRP A 697 8.45 -33.08 -20.96
C TRP A 697 9.34 -31.93 -21.47
N PRO A 698 9.00 -30.66 -21.18
CA PRO A 698 9.73 -29.54 -21.74
C PRO A 698 11.15 -29.44 -21.16
N GLU A 699 12.10 -28.96 -21.96
CA GLU A 699 13.47 -28.67 -21.51
C GLU A 699 13.47 -27.67 -20.35
N TYR A 700 14.44 -27.81 -19.43
CA TYR A 700 14.55 -26.93 -18.28
C TYR A 700 14.67 -25.47 -18.73
N ASN A 701 13.83 -24.62 -18.14
CA ASN A 701 13.82 -23.20 -18.42
C ASN A 701 14.26 -22.44 -17.17
N HIS A 702 15.41 -21.76 -17.27
CA HIS A 702 15.98 -20.95 -16.20
C HIS A 702 15.15 -19.68 -15.90
N ILE A 703 14.22 -19.31 -16.79
CA ILE A 703 13.34 -18.15 -16.61
C ILE A 703 12.26 -18.48 -15.60
N ARG A 704 12.37 -17.82 -14.44
CA ARG A 704 11.44 -17.94 -13.31
C ARG A 704 10.31 -16.94 -13.42
N SER A 705 9.13 -17.35 -13.00
CA SER A 705 7.97 -16.47 -12.85
C SER A 705 7.74 -16.10 -11.40
N ASN A 706 7.65 -14.80 -11.14
CA ASN A 706 7.24 -14.26 -9.84
C ASN A 706 5.70 -14.13 -9.73
N THR A 707 4.98 -14.29 -10.83
CA THR A 707 3.52 -14.02 -10.93
C THR A 707 2.71 -15.24 -11.38
N CYS A 708 3.35 -16.31 -11.82
CA CYS A 708 2.72 -17.58 -12.11
C CYS A 708 3.41 -18.75 -11.40
N ALA A 709 2.64 -19.77 -11.05
CA ALA A 709 3.13 -21.08 -10.65
C ALA A 709 2.67 -22.13 -11.67
N TYR A 710 3.48 -23.17 -11.81
CA TYR A 710 3.26 -24.23 -12.79
C TYR A 710 3.08 -25.57 -12.08
N VAL A 711 2.13 -26.36 -12.57
CA VAL A 711 1.86 -27.72 -12.10
C VAL A 711 1.75 -28.63 -13.32
N SER A 712 2.40 -29.79 -13.27
CA SER A 712 2.35 -30.79 -14.33
C SER A 712 1.58 -32.02 -13.86
N PHE A 713 0.65 -32.49 -14.69
CA PHE A 713 -0.14 -33.70 -14.49
C PHE A 713 0.32 -34.75 -15.47
N THR A 714 0.59 -35.94 -14.97
CA THR A 714 0.77 -37.12 -15.83
C THR A 714 -0.55 -37.50 -16.49
N GLN A 715 -0.49 -38.22 -17.62
CA GLN A 715 -1.69 -38.75 -18.29
C GLN A 715 -2.64 -39.49 -17.33
N GLY A 716 -2.13 -40.32 -16.42
CA GLY A 716 -2.96 -41.03 -15.44
C GLY A 716 -3.70 -40.09 -14.48
N GLN A 717 -3.03 -39.03 -14.02
CA GLN A 717 -3.66 -37.99 -13.17
C GLN A 717 -4.68 -37.16 -13.96
N ALA A 718 -4.40 -36.84 -15.23
CA ALA A 718 -5.32 -36.10 -16.09
C ALA A 718 -6.59 -36.92 -16.41
N ASN A 719 -6.47 -38.23 -16.68
CA ASN A 719 -7.59 -39.12 -16.99
C ASN A 719 -8.59 -39.25 -15.83
N SER A 720 -8.12 -39.05 -14.60
CA SER A 720 -8.92 -39.20 -13.38
C SER A 720 -9.39 -37.86 -12.82
N SER A 721 -9.05 -36.74 -13.46
CA SER A 721 -9.46 -35.39 -13.03
C SER A 721 -10.50 -34.83 -14.00
N PHE A 722 -11.47 -34.09 -13.48
CA PHE A 722 -12.46 -33.37 -14.27
C PHE A 722 -12.24 -31.87 -14.14
N ILE A 723 -12.70 -31.12 -15.14
CA ILE A 723 -12.61 -29.67 -15.15
C ILE A 723 -13.93 -29.06 -15.59
N SER A 724 -14.34 -28.04 -14.85
CA SER A 724 -15.58 -27.33 -14.99
C SER A 724 -15.29 -25.85 -15.27
N SER A 725 -15.98 -25.24 -16.24
CA SER A 725 -15.80 -23.83 -16.61
C SER A 725 -17.08 -23.02 -16.37
N LYS A 726 -16.94 -21.82 -15.81
CA LYS A 726 -18.05 -20.90 -15.49
C LYS A 726 -17.54 -19.47 -15.42
N PHE A 727 -18.27 -18.52 -16.03
CA PHE A 727 -17.89 -17.09 -16.11
C PHE A 727 -16.44 -16.85 -16.58
N GLY A 728 -15.95 -17.64 -17.54
CA GLY A 728 -14.57 -17.51 -18.05
C GLY A 728 -13.47 -17.93 -17.07
N ARG A 729 -13.83 -18.59 -15.96
CA ARG A 729 -12.93 -19.23 -15.00
C ARG A 729 -13.10 -20.74 -15.07
N ALA A 730 -12.11 -21.49 -14.60
CA ALA A 730 -12.16 -22.94 -14.56
C ALA A 730 -11.76 -23.48 -13.19
N PHE A 731 -12.37 -24.59 -12.81
CA PHE A 731 -12.17 -25.31 -11.55
C PHE A 731 -12.02 -26.80 -11.84
N ILE A 732 -10.99 -27.41 -11.25
CA ILE A 732 -10.64 -28.81 -11.41
C ILE A 732 -11.21 -29.60 -10.24
N GLU A 733 -12.07 -30.55 -10.55
CA GLU A 733 -12.53 -31.56 -9.63
C GLU A 733 -11.55 -32.73 -9.70
N ASN A 734 -10.74 -32.87 -8.64
CA ASN A 734 -9.75 -33.92 -8.57
C ASN A 734 -10.10 -34.92 -7.45
N PRO A 735 -10.17 -36.23 -7.74
CA PRO A 735 -10.38 -37.26 -6.72
C PRO A 735 -9.09 -37.61 -5.95
N HIS A 736 -7.91 -37.19 -6.42
CA HIS A 736 -6.62 -37.52 -5.81
C HIS A 736 -6.22 -36.57 -4.70
N ASP A 737 -5.32 -37.06 -3.85
CA ASP A 737 -4.73 -36.26 -2.80
C ASP A 737 -3.83 -35.17 -3.37
N SER A 738 -4.19 -33.92 -3.12
CA SER A 738 -3.41 -32.75 -3.52
C SER A 738 -1.96 -32.71 -3.00
N ARG A 739 -1.60 -33.59 -2.06
CA ARG A 739 -0.21 -33.82 -1.60
C ARG A 739 0.74 -34.26 -2.73
N ASP A 740 0.22 -34.76 -3.84
CA ASP A 740 1.03 -35.19 -4.99
C ASP A 740 1.32 -34.07 -6.01
N PHE A 741 0.72 -32.88 -5.84
CA PHE A 741 1.03 -31.75 -6.72
C PHE A 741 2.34 -31.08 -6.32
N GLN A 742 3.04 -30.49 -7.28
CA GLN A 742 4.29 -29.78 -7.04
C GLN A 742 4.24 -28.46 -7.78
N PHE A 743 4.22 -27.37 -7.03
CA PHE A 743 4.22 -26.03 -7.60
C PHE A 743 5.63 -25.58 -7.84
N CYS A 744 5.93 -25.27 -9.10
CA CYS A 744 7.23 -24.75 -9.49
C CYS A 744 7.08 -23.29 -9.94
N ASP A 745 8.13 -22.49 -9.72
CA ASP A 745 8.25 -21.12 -10.23
C ASP A 745 8.76 -21.09 -11.68
N THR A 746 9.18 -22.23 -12.24
CA THR A 746 9.56 -22.38 -13.64
C THR A 746 8.52 -23.19 -14.43
N PRO A 747 8.29 -22.85 -15.72
CA PRO A 747 7.34 -23.56 -16.59
C PRO A 747 7.80 -24.98 -16.98
N SER A 748 9.07 -25.29 -16.72
CA SER A 748 9.71 -26.59 -16.87
C SER A 748 10.62 -26.77 -15.64
N PRO A 749 10.25 -27.57 -14.63
CA PRO A 749 11.12 -27.78 -13.49
C PRO A 749 12.33 -28.63 -13.87
N PRO A 750 13.47 -28.45 -13.18
CA PRO A 750 14.76 -29.02 -13.58
C PRO A 750 14.83 -30.55 -13.46
N VAL A 751 13.91 -31.19 -12.72
CA VAL A 751 13.90 -32.64 -12.51
C VAL A 751 12.56 -33.24 -12.92
N ARG A 752 12.60 -34.29 -13.76
CA ARG A 752 11.42 -35.10 -14.10
C ARG A 752 10.89 -35.80 -12.85
N GLY A 753 9.65 -35.50 -12.46
CA GLY A 753 8.99 -36.19 -11.35
C GLY A 753 9.65 -35.99 -9.98
N LEU A 754 10.21 -34.80 -9.72
CA LEU A 754 10.91 -34.37 -8.49
C LEU A 754 10.29 -34.89 -7.17
N LYS A 755 10.57 -36.13 -6.75
CA LYS A 755 10.07 -36.70 -5.48
C LYS A 755 11.00 -36.29 -4.33
N MET A 756 10.88 -35.07 -3.84
CA MET A 756 11.60 -34.62 -2.63
C MET A 756 11.17 -35.47 -1.42
N LEU A 757 12.09 -36.28 -0.89
CA LEU A 757 11.92 -37.04 0.35
C LEU A 757 12.83 -36.51 1.48
N PRO A 758 12.42 -36.64 2.75
CA PRO A 758 11.18 -37.29 3.18
C PRO A 758 10.00 -36.33 3.01
N ARG A 759 8.91 -36.86 2.46
CA ARG A 759 7.58 -36.26 2.49
C ARG A 759 7.41 -35.64 3.88
N PRO A 760 7.18 -34.32 4.01
CA PRO A 760 6.89 -33.79 5.32
C PRO A 760 5.67 -34.57 5.83
N ASP A 761 5.74 -35.09 7.06
CA ASP A 761 4.63 -35.80 7.73
C ASP A 761 3.35 -34.93 7.82
N ARG A 762 3.44 -33.68 7.37
CA ARG A 762 2.42 -32.65 7.40
C ARG A 762 2.38 -31.93 6.03
N PRO A 763 1.18 -31.77 5.44
CA PRO A 763 0.93 -31.30 4.05
C PRO A 763 1.27 -29.82 3.75
N GLY A 764 2.16 -29.19 4.53
CA GLY A 764 2.31 -27.73 4.52
C GLY A 764 3.21 -27.14 3.43
N SER A 765 4.03 -27.90 2.71
CA SER A 765 4.96 -27.31 1.73
C SER A 765 4.90 -28.02 0.39
N ILE A 766 4.09 -27.47 -0.52
CA ILE A 766 3.83 -28.03 -1.87
C ILE A 766 4.56 -27.19 -2.96
N ARG A 767 5.20 -26.06 -2.58
CA ARG A 767 5.88 -25.15 -3.51
C ARG A 767 7.39 -25.25 -3.41
N TYR A 768 8.02 -25.29 -4.58
CA TYR A 768 9.45 -25.27 -4.78
C TYR A 768 9.85 -24.00 -5.54
N ARG A 769 11.03 -23.49 -5.20
CA ARG A 769 11.72 -22.41 -5.90
C ARG A 769 13.05 -22.91 -6.39
N THR A 770 13.51 -22.33 -7.49
CA THR A 770 14.81 -22.62 -8.07
C THR A 770 15.71 -21.39 -7.99
N VAL A 771 16.99 -21.61 -7.73
CA VAL A 771 18.05 -20.60 -7.71
C VAL A 771 19.12 -21.03 -8.70
N ASP A 772 19.31 -20.22 -9.73
CA ASP A 772 20.39 -20.38 -10.70
C ASP A 772 21.71 -19.93 -10.05
N LEU A 773 22.60 -20.89 -9.79
CA LEU A 773 23.86 -20.62 -9.11
C LEU A 773 24.93 -20.03 -10.03
N LEU A 774 24.77 -20.16 -11.36
CA LEU A 774 25.74 -19.67 -12.34
C LEU A 774 25.71 -18.14 -12.49
N SER A 775 24.54 -17.54 -12.28
CA SER A 775 24.33 -16.08 -12.39
C SER A 775 24.29 -15.36 -11.03
N THR A 776 24.58 -16.09 -9.94
CA THR A 776 24.48 -15.59 -8.56
C THR A 776 25.81 -14.98 -8.08
N THR A 777 25.77 -13.74 -7.58
CA THR A 777 26.91 -13.03 -6.97
C THR A 777 26.97 -13.16 -5.45
N GLY A 778 26.01 -13.87 -4.85
CA GLY A 778 25.97 -14.19 -3.44
C GLY A 778 24.65 -14.83 -3.01
N LEU A 779 24.64 -15.53 -1.89
CA LEU A 779 23.45 -16.19 -1.34
C LEU A 779 23.15 -15.65 0.06
N THR A 780 21.89 -15.33 0.35
CA THR A 780 21.45 -15.09 1.73
C THR A 780 20.49 -16.17 2.17
N PHE A 781 20.81 -16.85 3.27
CA PHE A 781 19.91 -17.77 3.96
C PHE A 781 19.23 -17.05 5.13
N PHE A 782 17.92 -17.27 5.27
CA PHE A 782 17.13 -16.68 6.35
C PHE A 782 16.72 -17.76 7.36
N PHE A 783 17.13 -17.61 8.60
CA PHE A 783 16.85 -18.57 9.67
C PHE A 783 15.88 -17.98 10.69
N LEU A 784 14.88 -18.77 11.09
CA LEU A 784 14.01 -18.45 12.22
C LEU A 784 13.80 -19.69 13.08
N ARG A 785 14.22 -19.61 14.35
CA ARG A 785 14.17 -20.75 15.30
C ARG A 785 14.85 -22.01 14.73
N GLY A 786 16.01 -21.83 14.10
CA GLY A 786 16.78 -22.89 13.43
C GLY A 786 16.31 -23.24 12.01
N PHE A 787 15.07 -22.95 11.60
CA PHE A 787 14.59 -23.34 10.27
C PHE A 787 14.99 -22.35 9.19
N ILE A 788 15.47 -22.84 8.04
CA ILE A 788 15.58 -22.01 6.83
C ILE A 788 14.17 -21.64 6.39
N MET A 789 13.87 -20.35 6.39
CA MET A 789 12.58 -19.78 6.01
C MET A 789 12.55 -19.34 4.55
N ALA A 790 13.69 -18.93 4.01
CA ALA A 790 13.87 -18.53 2.61
C ALA A 790 15.35 -18.58 2.22
N VAL A 791 15.61 -18.56 0.91
CA VAL A 791 16.92 -18.32 0.31
C VAL A 791 16.77 -17.19 -0.70
N HIS A 792 17.67 -16.21 -0.67
CA HIS A 792 17.77 -15.15 -1.67
C HIS A 792 19.04 -15.31 -2.49
N SER A 793 18.91 -15.23 -3.80
CA SER A 793 20.02 -15.20 -4.75
C SER A 793 20.27 -13.76 -5.14
N HIS A 794 21.46 -13.26 -4.77
CA HIS A 794 21.93 -11.95 -5.15
C HIS A 794 22.39 -12.01 -6.60
N THR A 795 21.86 -11.12 -7.44
CA THR A 795 22.20 -11.00 -8.85
C THR A 795 22.32 -9.53 -9.22
N ALA A 796 22.81 -9.20 -10.42
CA ALA A 796 22.85 -7.82 -10.91
C ALA A 796 21.47 -7.12 -10.87
N ASN A 797 20.38 -7.87 -11.14
CA ASN A 797 19.01 -7.35 -11.14
C ASN A 797 18.34 -7.38 -9.77
N SER A 798 18.88 -8.16 -8.82
CA SER A 798 18.36 -8.29 -7.45
C SER A 798 19.54 -8.34 -6.47
N PRO A 799 20.24 -7.22 -6.24
CA PRO A 799 21.46 -7.22 -5.43
C PRO A 799 21.19 -7.23 -3.92
N VAL A 800 19.94 -6.98 -3.48
CA VAL A 800 19.57 -6.84 -2.07
C VAL A 800 18.44 -7.79 -1.68
N ALA A 801 18.56 -8.39 -0.49
CA ALA A 801 17.63 -9.41 0.00
C ALA A 801 16.36 -8.84 0.69
N ALA A 802 16.24 -7.51 0.80
CA ALA A 802 15.11 -6.83 1.44
C ALA A 802 13.72 -7.26 0.89
N PRO A 803 13.49 -7.41 -0.43
CA PRO A 803 12.19 -7.84 -0.94
C PRO A 803 11.80 -9.25 -0.48
N THR A 804 12.76 -10.14 -0.24
CA THR A 804 12.48 -11.52 0.20
C THR A 804 11.87 -11.55 1.60
N ILE A 805 12.32 -10.69 2.51
CA ILE A 805 11.83 -10.70 3.90
C ILE A 805 10.50 -9.97 4.14
N GLN A 806 10.09 -9.11 3.21
CA GLN A 806 8.82 -8.35 3.33
C GLN A 806 7.58 -9.26 3.47
N HIS A 807 7.68 -10.52 3.04
CA HIS A 807 6.61 -11.52 3.10
C HIS A 807 6.38 -12.11 4.50
N PHE A 808 7.31 -11.89 5.44
CA PHE A 808 7.22 -12.35 6.83
C PHE A 808 6.62 -11.26 7.72
N SER A 809 5.97 -11.65 8.83
CA SER A 809 5.43 -10.65 9.77
C SER A 809 6.55 -9.85 10.44
N ARG A 810 6.28 -8.62 10.92
CA ARG A 810 7.28 -7.81 11.64
C ARG A 810 7.95 -8.58 12.77
N HIS A 811 7.17 -9.31 13.56
CA HIS A 811 7.70 -10.18 14.61
C HIS A 811 8.64 -11.27 14.07
N GLU A 812 8.36 -11.87 12.91
CA GLU A 812 9.26 -12.84 12.29
C GLU A 812 10.52 -12.15 11.74
N GLN A 813 10.39 -10.98 11.10
CA GLN A 813 11.52 -10.19 10.60
C GLN A 813 12.48 -9.77 11.71
N ASP A 814 11.94 -9.30 12.85
CA ASP A 814 12.72 -8.84 14.01
C ASP A 814 13.54 -9.96 14.67
N HIS A 815 13.18 -11.23 14.43
CA HIS A 815 13.84 -12.40 15.02
C HIS A 815 14.53 -13.29 13.97
N MET A 816 14.61 -12.84 12.73
CA MET A 816 15.19 -13.61 11.64
C MET A 816 16.68 -13.33 11.53
N ILE A 817 17.47 -14.40 11.48
CA ILE A 817 18.93 -14.33 11.34
C ILE A 817 19.29 -14.49 9.86
N TRP A 818 20.19 -13.63 9.39
CA TRP A 818 20.65 -13.59 8.01
C TRP A 818 22.04 -14.20 7.93
N THR A 819 22.28 -15.04 6.93
CA THR A 819 23.62 -15.55 6.62
C THR A 819 23.92 -15.25 5.17
N TYR A 820 24.71 -14.20 4.95
CA TYR A 820 25.16 -13.82 3.61
C TYR A 820 26.44 -14.58 3.25
N ILE A 821 26.48 -15.11 2.03
CA ILE A 821 27.61 -15.83 1.45
C ILE A 821 27.98 -15.12 0.15
N PRO A 822 29.03 -14.30 0.14
CA PRO A 822 29.48 -13.64 -1.07
C PRO A 822 30.07 -14.66 -2.05
N ILE A 823 29.76 -14.50 -3.34
CA ILE A 823 30.37 -15.26 -4.43
C ILE A 823 30.96 -14.22 -5.37
N SER A 824 32.27 -13.94 -5.24
CA SER A 824 32.90 -12.91 -6.06
C SER A 824 32.89 -13.32 -7.54
N SER A 825 32.97 -12.36 -8.45
CA SER A 825 32.94 -12.63 -9.90
C SER A 825 34.11 -13.51 -10.39
N THR A 826 35.14 -13.69 -9.56
CA THR A 826 36.29 -14.54 -9.83
C THR A 826 36.23 -15.88 -9.09
N ASP A 827 35.21 -16.09 -8.26
CA ASP A 827 34.98 -17.31 -7.49
C ASP A 827 33.87 -18.16 -8.13
N SER A 828 33.84 -19.46 -7.79
CA SER A 828 32.79 -20.38 -8.22
C SER A 828 32.43 -21.34 -7.10
N LEU A 829 31.18 -21.78 -7.06
CA LEU A 829 30.72 -22.81 -6.12
C LEU A 829 31.23 -24.17 -6.57
N LEU A 830 31.95 -24.87 -5.68
CA LEU A 830 32.45 -26.22 -5.93
C LEU A 830 31.51 -27.28 -5.39
N ARG A 831 30.97 -27.07 -4.19
CA ARG A 831 30.07 -28.03 -3.53
C ARG A 831 29.13 -27.35 -2.55
N ILE A 832 27.93 -27.92 -2.43
CA ILE A 832 26.99 -27.62 -1.35
C ILE A 832 26.57 -28.97 -0.74
N GLY A 833 26.53 -29.06 0.58
CA GLY A 833 26.28 -30.31 1.30
C GLY A 833 25.69 -30.11 2.69
N VAL A 834 25.33 -31.23 3.32
CA VAL A 834 24.90 -31.29 4.73
C VAL A 834 25.77 -32.31 5.46
N GLY A 835 26.43 -31.89 6.55
CA GLY A 835 27.21 -32.78 7.43
C GLY A 835 26.34 -33.42 8.52
N ASP A 836 26.66 -34.65 8.96
CA ASP A 836 25.82 -35.47 9.86
C ASP A 836 26.45 -35.73 11.25
N ALA A 837 27.40 -34.90 11.69
CA ALA A 837 27.82 -34.91 13.09
C ALA A 837 26.62 -34.63 14.03
N TRP A 838 26.76 -34.91 15.33
CA TRP A 838 25.74 -34.84 16.40
C TRP A 838 24.81 -33.60 16.36
N GLN A 839 25.22 -32.53 15.67
CA GLN A 839 24.37 -31.46 15.15
C GLN A 839 24.61 -31.23 13.65
N ARG A 840 23.56 -31.37 12.81
CA ARG A 840 23.68 -31.22 11.35
C ARG A 840 23.88 -29.76 10.95
N HIS A 841 24.83 -29.50 10.06
CA HIS A 841 25.16 -28.16 9.54
C HIS A 841 25.13 -28.13 7.99
N ILE A 842 25.03 -26.93 7.42
CA ILE A 842 25.12 -26.72 5.98
C ILE A 842 26.56 -26.35 5.64
N GLU A 843 27.08 -26.99 4.60
CA GLU A 843 28.42 -26.76 4.08
C GLU A 843 28.32 -26.18 2.66
N ILE A 844 28.95 -25.04 2.42
CA ILE A 844 29.07 -24.43 1.09
C ILE A 844 30.53 -24.16 0.82
N CYS A 845 31.10 -24.76 -0.23
CA CYS A 845 32.49 -24.56 -0.59
C CYS A 845 32.60 -23.82 -1.91
N THR A 846 33.43 -22.79 -1.91
CA THR A 846 33.79 -22.02 -3.11
C THR A 846 35.26 -22.26 -3.46
N LYS A 847 35.65 -21.92 -4.68
CA LYS A 847 36.99 -22.17 -5.22
C LYS A 847 38.07 -21.30 -4.59
N LEU A 848 37.80 -20.02 -4.34
CA LEU A 848 38.78 -19.07 -3.80
C LEU A 848 38.72 -18.96 -2.28
N THR A 849 37.51 -19.01 -1.69
CA THR A 849 37.37 -18.78 -0.25
C THR A 849 37.37 -20.07 0.58
N GLY A 850 37.15 -21.25 -0.04
CA GLY A 850 37.02 -22.53 0.66
C GLY A 850 35.64 -22.74 1.27
N THR A 851 35.57 -23.41 2.43
CA THR A 851 34.31 -23.85 3.05
C THR A 851 33.68 -22.78 3.97
N PHE A 852 32.39 -22.56 3.79
CA PHE A 852 31.46 -21.91 4.71
C PHE A 852 30.67 -22.98 5.47
N LEU A 853 30.64 -22.89 6.80
CA LEU A 853 29.86 -23.76 7.67
C LEU A 853 28.85 -22.90 8.42
N PHE A 854 27.59 -23.35 8.48
CA PHE A 854 26.56 -22.66 9.26
C PHE A 854 25.49 -23.64 9.76
N GLY A 855 25.20 -23.56 11.06
CA GLY A 855 24.34 -24.47 11.84
C GLY A 855 24.83 -24.59 13.29
N PRO A 856 24.08 -25.25 14.20
CA PRO A 856 24.51 -25.44 15.58
C PRO A 856 25.76 -26.35 15.61
N TYR A 857 26.81 -25.90 16.29
CA TYR A 857 28.17 -26.44 16.20
C TYR A 857 28.43 -27.47 17.32
N GLN A 858 28.64 -28.74 16.96
CA GLN A 858 29.44 -29.68 17.76
C GLN A 858 29.98 -30.84 16.88
N CYS A 859 31.31 -30.90 16.79
CA CYS A 859 32.19 -31.93 16.20
C CYS A 859 32.38 -31.96 14.67
N TYR A 860 33.63 -31.78 14.25
CA TYR A 860 34.20 -32.18 12.97
C TYR A 860 34.33 -33.70 12.92
N THR A 861 33.43 -34.40 12.23
CA THR A 861 33.69 -35.69 11.56
C THR A 861 32.45 -36.10 10.76
N ASP A 862 32.68 -36.49 9.49
CA ASP A 862 31.79 -37.12 8.50
C ASP A 862 30.71 -36.26 7.80
N THR A 863 30.97 -35.99 6.51
CA THR A 863 30.06 -35.36 5.54
C THR A 863 29.46 -36.43 4.63
N ASP A 864 28.22 -36.86 4.88
CA ASP A 864 27.60 -37.97 4.14
C ASP A 864 26.87 -37.55 2.84
N ASN A 865 26.55 -36.26 2.65
CA ASN A 865 25.77 -35.80 1.50
C ASN A 865 26.34 -34.52 0.87
N VAL A 866 27.30 -34.69 -0.05
CA VAL A 866 27.99 -33.59 -0.76
C VAL A 866 27.81 -33.75 -2.27
N SER A 867 27.53 -32.67 -2.99
CA SER A 867 27.56 -32.69 -4.47
C SER A 867 28.99 -32.94 -4.97
N GLY A 868 29.22 -34.04 -5.69
CA GLY A 868 30.55 -34.39 -6.25
C GLY A 868 31.01 -33.54 -7.44
N ASN A 869 30.11 -32.74 -8.03
CA ASN A 869 30.34 -31.87 -9.19
C ASN A 869 29.84 -30.45 -8.91
N GLU A 870 30.28 -29.47 -9.71
CA GLU A 870 29.87 -28.06 -9.59
C GLU A 870 28.32 -27.92 -9.68
N PRO A 871 27.68 -27.30 -8.67
CA PRO A 871 26.23 -27.16 -8.62
C PRO A 871 25.74 -26.05 -9.56
N SER A 872 24.73 -26.33 -10.38
CA SER A 872 24.16 -25.37 -11.32
C SER A 872 22.83 -24.77 -10.85
N VAL A 873 21.97 -25.58 -10.21
CA VAL A 873 20.67 -25.11 -9.68
C VAL A 873 20.46 -25.57 -8.25
N LEU A 874 20.09 -24.64 -7.38
CA LEU A 874 19.63 -24.92 -6.02
C LEU A 874 18.11 -24.90 -5.99
N VAL A 875 17.49 -25.99 -5.56
CA VAL A 875 16.03 -26.11 -5.41
C VAL A 875 15.70 -26.02 -3.93
N HIS A 876 14.77 -25.17 -3.51
CA HIS A 876 14.34 -25.16 -2.12
C HIS A 876 12.83 -25.09 -2.03
N ASN A 877 12.27 -25.75 -1.00
CA ASN A 877 10.86 -25.58 -0.73
C ASN A 877 10.59 -24.20 -0.08
N VAL A 878 9.36 -23.73 -0.19
CA VAL A 878 8.90 -22.54 0.54
C VAL A 878 8.19 -23.02 1.81
N PRO A 879 8.87 -23.01 2.98
CA PRO A 879 8.32 -23.58 4.20
C PRO A 879 7.11 -22.77 4.65
N THR A 880 5.99 -23.45 4.90
CA THR A 880 4.95 -22.86 5.73
C THR A 880 5.34 -23.04 7.20
N LYS A 881 4.87 -22.14 8.09
CA LYS A 881 5.28 -21.93 9.51
C LYS A 881 5.41 -23.17 10.44
N ARG A 882 5.23 -24.41 9.96
CA ARG A 882 5.32 -25.67 10.71
C ARG A 882 6.04 -26.81 9.96
N VAL A 883 6.59 -26.56 8.77
CA VAL A 883 7.31 -27.55 7.96
C VAL A 883 8.76 -27.09 7.83
N GLY A 884 9.71 -27.99 8.11
CA GLY A 884 11.12 -27.69 7.90
C GLY A 884 11.43 -27.42 6.43
N GLY A 885 12.41 -26.57 6.18
CA GLY A 885 12.93 -26.35 4.83
C GLY A 885 13.44 -27.66 4.20
N SER A 886 13.44 -27.74 2.88
CA SER A 886 14.10 -28.77 2.08
C SER A 886 14.94 -28.06 1.03
N LEU A 887 16.15 -28.55 0.78
CA LEU A 887 17.13 -27.95 -0.12
C LEU A 887 17.71 -29.04 -1.01
N GLY A 888 17.39 -29.06 -2.29
CA GLY A 888 18.00 -29.91 -3.29
C GLY A 888 19.03 -29.15 -4.13
N ILE A 889 19.93 -29.89 -4.77
CA ILE A 889 20.90 -29.35 -5.73
C ILE A 889 20.79 -30.16 -7.01
N VAL A 890 20.91 -29.49 -8.15
CA VAL A 890 21.05 -30.08 -9.47
C VAL A 890 22.40 -29.66 -10.04
N THR A 891 23.10 -30.59 -10.68
CA THR A 891 24.36 -30.36 -11.40
C THR A 891 24.10 -30.54 -12.90
N GLU A 892 24.95 -29.96 -13.76
CA GLU A 892 24.75 -30.00 -15.22
C GLU A 892 24.60 -31.42 -15.80
N HIS A 893 25.19 -32.43 -15.16
CA HIS A 893 25.16 -33.81 -15.61
C HIS A 893 24.06 -34.68 -15.00
N ASN A 894 23.29 -34.15 -14.04
CA ASN A 894 22.36 -34.91 -13.20
C ASN A 894 20.91 -34.38 -13.20
N PHE A 895 20.46 -33.71 -14.27
CA PHE A 895 19.05 -33.25 -14.37
C PHE A 895 18.01 -34.39 -14.23
N GLU A 896 18.42 -35.65 -14.43
CA GLU A 896 17.55 -36.83 -14.27
C GLU A 896 17.74 -37.59 -12.93
N SER A 897 18.68 -37.23 -12.06
CA SER A 897 18.92 -37.99 -10.80
C SER A 897 18.06 -37.51 -9.63
N GLU A 898 17.47 -38.45 -8.88
CA GLU A 898 16.61 -38.20 -7.70
C GLU A 898 17.38 -37.74 -6.44
N SER A 899 18.70 -37.51 -6.54
CA SER A 899 19.60 -37.25 -5.41
C SER A 899 19.44 -35.84 -4.86
N LEU A 900 18.42 -35.65 -4.03
CA LEU A 900 18.13 -34.39 -3.36
C LEU A 900 18.69 -34.41 -1.94
N LEU A 901 19.42 -33.36 -1.54
CA LEU A 901 19.82 -33.21 -0.14
C LEU A 901 18.57 -33.02 0.73
N SER A 902 18.51 -33.68 1.87
CA SER A 902 17.46 -33.45 2.87
C SER A 902 18.06 -32.64 4.01
N LEU A 903 17.45 -31.50 4.32
CA LEU A 903 17.93 -30.62 5.38
C LEU A 903 17.80 -31.27 6.77
N PRO A 904 18.53 -30.76 7.77
CA PRO A 904 18.39 -31.15 9.16
C PRO A 904 16.94 -31.06 9.64
N ARG A 905 16.42 -32.15 10.25
CA ARG A 905 15.26 -32.03 11.15
C ARG A 905 15.80 -31.62 12.52
N TYR A 906 15.63 -30.36 12.93
CA TYR A 906 15.86 -29.96 14.32
C TYR A 906 14.96 -30.80 15.24
N HIS A 907 15.56 -31.46 16.24
CA HIS A 907 14.85 -32.43 17.08
C HIS A 907 13.71 -31.73 17.84
N LYS A 908 12.54 -32.38 17.90
CA LYS A 908 11.36 -31.85 18.62
C LYS A 908 11.57 -31.74 20.15
N ASP A 909 12.61 -32.37 20.67
CA ASP A 909 12.83 -32.57 22.10
C ASP A 909 13.81 -31.57 22.72
N ASP A 910 14.36 -30.62 21.93
CA ASP A 910 15.06 -29.48 22.51
C ASP A 910 14.04 -28.61 23.24
N LYS A 911 13.97 -28.81 24.56
CA LYS A 911 12.99 -28.19 25.47
C LYS A 911 13.08 -26.67 25.50
N ASP A 912 14.11 -26.08 24.90
CA ASP A 912 14.29 -24.64 24.78
C ASP A 912 14.85 -24.24 23.39
N PRO A 913 13.98 -23.83 22.45
CA PRO A 913 14.38 -23.33 21.13
C PRO A 913 15.27 -22.08 21.17
N SER A 914 15.43 -21.43 22.33
CA SER A 914 16.28 -20.24 22.48
C SER A 914 17.78 -20.56 22.56
N ARG A 915 18.16 -21.82 22.82
CA ARG A 915 19.57 -22.27 22.93
C ARG A 915 20.18 -22.77 21.62
N LEU A 916 19.43 -22.79 20.52
CA LEU A 916 19.92 -23.22 19.21
C LEU A 916 20.75 -22.08 18.59
N ARG A 917 22.08 -22.22 18.59
CA ARG A 917 22.98 -21.39 17.77
C ARG A 917 22.57 -21.52 16.30
N CYS A 918 22.07 -20.43 15.74
CA CYS A 918 21.52 -20.44 14.38
C CYS A 918 22.63 -20.30 13.33
N THR A 919 23.71 -19.58 13.67
CA THR A 919 24.87 -19.37 12.79
C THR A 919 26.12 -19.23 13.63
N ASN A 920 27.17 -19.98 13.32
CA ASN A 920 28.54 -19.69 13.76
C ASN A 920 29.43 -19.60 12.51
N THR A 921 30.20 -18.52 12.38
CA THR A 921 31.07 -18.30 11.21
C THR A 921 32.46 -17.90 11.67
N GLU A 922 33.44 -18.69 11.28
CA GLU A 922 34.86 -18.48 11.54
C GLU A 922 35.57 -18.12 10.22
N VAL A 923 36.35 -17.04 10.21
CA VAL A 923 37.08 -16.57 9.03
C VAL A 923 38.52 -16.17 9.38
N PRO A 924 39.52 -16.45 8.51
CA PRO A 924 40.89 -16.02 8.75
C PRO A 924 41.01 -14.50 8.77
N ALA A 925 41.76 -13.96 9.73
CA ALA A 925 42.07 -12.54 9.83
C ALA A 925 43.25 -12.13 8.92
N LYS A 926 43.99 -13.11 8.35
CA LYS A 926 45.19 -12.84 7.53
C LYS A 926 44.86 -12.32 6.12
N ASN A 927 45.73 -11.45 5.59
CA ASN A 927 45.68 -10.95 4.20
C ASN A 927 44.40 -10.21 3.80
N ILE A 928 43.71 -9.58 4.75
CA ILE A 928 42.56 -8.73 4.49
C ILE A 928 43.00 -7.45 3.77
N THR A 929 42.45 -7.21 2.59
CA THR A 929 42.67 -6.01 1.78
C THR A 929 41.59 -4.95 1.96
N ARG A 930 40.38 -5.38 2.37
CA ARG A 930 39.28 -4.49 2.74
C ARG A 930 38.40 -5.16 3.78
N ALA A 931 37.92 -4.39 4.75
CA ALA A 931 36.92 -4.81 5.73
C ALA A 931 35.79 -3.78 5.76
N ASP A 932 34.56 -4.23 5.52
CA ASP A 932 33.35 -3.44 5.64
C ASP A 932 32.61 -3.86 6.91
N VAL A 933 32.58 -3.00 7.92
CA VAL A 933 31.93 -3.29 9.22
C VAL A 933 30.49 -2.78 9.18
N TYR A 934 29.52 -3.67 9.35
CA TYR A 934 28.08 -3.38 9.30
C TYR A 934 27.53 -3.11 10.70
N TYR A 935 26.69 -2.08 10.80
CA TYR A 935 26.11 -1.62 12.06
C TYR A 935 24.59 -1.66 12.04
N ASN A 936 23.98 -2.03 13.16
CA ASN A 936 22.55 -1.92 13.35
C ASN A 936 22.14 -0.44 13.45
N ARG A 937 21.23 0.00 12.58
CA ARG A 937 20.81 1.41 12.49
C ARG A 937 20.21 1.97 13.78
N LYS A 938 19.63 1.15 14.65
CA LYS A 938 18.92 1.61 15.86
C LYS A 938 19.84 1.86 17.04
N ASN A 939 20.81 0.97 17.26
CA ASN A 939 21.69 1.01 18.45
C ASN A 939 23.17 1.26 18.09
N GLY A 940 23.55 1.20 16.81
CA GLY A 940 24.92 1.43 16.35
C GLY A 940 25.88 0.26 16.56
N TYR A 941 25.42 -0.88 17.06
CA TYR A 941 26.27 -2.04 17.35
C TYR A 941 26.59 -2.86 16.10
N CYS A 942 27.70 -3.59 16.13
CA CYS A 942 28.17 -4.39 15.01
C CYS A 942 27.24 -5.60 14.76
N GLU A 943 26.81 -5.78 13.51
CA GLU A 943 25.99 -6.92 13.06
C GLU A 943 26.79 -7.92 12.20
N GLY A 944 27.98 -7.52 11.72
CA GLY A 944 28.89 -8.37 10.97
C GLY A 944 29.92 -7.60 10.17
N LEU A 945 30.90 -8.32 9.59
CA LEU A 945 31.92 -7.76 8.71
C LEU A 945 31.94 -8.51 7.38
N LEU A 946 32.07 -7.77 6.27
CA LEU A 946 32.39 -8.31 4.97
C LEU A 946 33.87 -8.05 4.65
N LEU A 947 34.64 -9.11 4.47
CA LEU A 947 36.08 -9.08 4.28
C LEU A 947 36.43 -9.43 2.83
N GLU A 948 37.38 -8.71 2.25
CA GLU A 948 37.95 -8.97 0.94
C GLU A 948 39.45 -9.27 1.07
N TYR A 949 39.89 -10.37 0.46
CA TYR A 949 41.26 -10.84 0.52
C TYR A 949 42.01 -10.55 -0.78
N ALA A 950 43.34 -10.56 -0.72
CA ALA A 950 44.20 -10.20 -1.85
C ALA A 950 44.01 -11.06 -3.12
N ASN A 951 43.50 -12.28 -2.97
CA ASN A 951 43.18 -13.18 -4.09
C ASN A 951 41.78 -12.92 -4.69
N GLY A 952 41.06 -11.86 -4.28
CA GLY A 952 39.70 -11.55 -4.72
C GLY A 952 38.61 -12.37 -4.04
N ALA A 953 38.97 -13.21 -3.06
CA ALA A 953 38.04 -13.93 -2.22
C ALA A 953 37.29 -12.96 -1.31
N GLN A 954 36.02 -13.23 -1.02
CA GLN A 954 35.24 -12.49 -0.05
C GLN A 954 34.67 -13.43 1.01
N ARG A 955 34.67 -13.02 2.28
CA ARG A 955 33.99 -13.76 3.36
C ARG A 955 33.17 -12.79 4.21
N ALA A 956 31.94 -13.19 4.51
CA ALA A 956 31.13 -12.51 5.50
C ALA A 956 31.28 -13.24 6.84
N VAL A 957 31.34 -12.47 7.93
CA VAL A 957 31.32 -12.96 9.31
C VAL A 957 30.23 -12.19 10.05
N GLY A 958 29.22 -12.90 10.55
CA GLY A 958 27.98 -12.31 11.06
C GLY A 958 26.89 -12.10 10.00
N GLN A 959 25.92 -11.22 10.27
CA GLN A 959 24.68 -11.15 9.47
C GLN A 959 24.83 -10.41 8.14
N CYS A 960 25.69 -9.39 8.07
CA CYS A 960 26.01 -8.59 6.86
C CYS A 960 24.79 -8.33 5.96
N ARG A 961 23.79 -7.56 6.41
CA ARG A 961 22.56 -7.32 5.64
C ARG A 961 22.78 -6.31 4.50
N ILE A 962 23.29 -6.81 3.38
CA ILE A 962 23.67 -6.03 2.20
C ILE A 962 22.53 -5.10 1.74
N GLY A 963 22.84 -3.80 1.64
CA GLY A 963 21.91 -2.75 1.22
C GLY A 963 20.85 -2.35 2.24
N ILE A 964 20.89 -2.91 3.46
CA ILE A 964 19.96 -2.60 4.56
C ILE A 964 20.70 -1.90 5.69
N ASP A 965 21.72 -2.57 6.22
CA ASP A 965 22.49 -2.07 7.36
C ASP A 965 23.57 -1.08 6.87
N PRO A 966 23.73 0.09 7.52
CA PRO A 966 24.85 0.98 7.23
C PRO A 966 26.18 0.30 7.54
N PHE A 967 27.24 0.65 6.80
CA PHE A 967 28.57 0.10 7.03
C PHE A 967 29.67 1.15 6.90
N LYS A 968 30.83 0.87 7.49
CA LYS A 968 32.06 1.65 7.34
C LYS A 968 33.13 0.79 6.70
N ALA A 969 33.71 1.29 5.60
CA ALA A 969 34.72 0.59 4.82
C ALA A 969 36.13 0.97 5.27
N TYR A 970 36.99 -0.04 5.40
CA TYR A 970 38.39 0.12 5.79
C TYR A 970 39.28 -0.58 4.76
N GLY A 971 40.10 0.19 4.04
CA GLY A 971 41.09 -0.34 3.11
C GLY A 971 42.38 -0.73 3.84
N LYS A 972 42.86 -1.96 3.63
CA LYS A 972 44.08 -2.54 4.23
C LYS A 972 44.16 -2.27 5.74
N PRO A 973 43.23 -2.83 6.55
CA PRO A 973 43.21 -2.61 7.99
C PRO A 973 44.52 -3.06 8.64
N SER A 974 45.13 -2.17 9.43
CA SER A 974 46.32 -2.43 10.25
C SER A 974 45.96 -3.12 11.57
N TRP A 975 44.81 -2.77 12.14
CA TRP A 975 44.25 -3.37 13.35
C TRP A 975 42.74 -3.59 13.19
N ILE A 976 42.24 -4.66 13.79
CA ILE A 976 40.82 -4.91 14.03
C ILE A 976 40.67 -5.03 15.55
N CYS A 977 39.78 -4.23 16.11
CA CYS A 977 39.50 -4.18 17.54
C CYS A 977 38.02 -4.37 17.78
N TYR A 978 37.67 -5.07 18.85
CA TYR A 978 36.29 -5.14 19.33
C TYR A 978 36.21 -4.94 20.84
N ARG A 979 35.03 -4.56 21.30
CA ARG A 979 34.65 -4.60 22.70
C ARG A 979 33.20 -5.05 22.85
N ASP A 980 32.95 -5.81 23.91
CA ASP A 980 31.60 -6.18 24.30
C ASP A 980 30.90 -5.03 25.05
N ILE A 981 29.59 -4.94 24.87
CA ILE A 981 28.75 -3.96 25.57
C ILE A 981 28.11 -4.64 26.78
N CYS A 982 28.41 -4.11 27.96
CA CYS A 982 27.79 -4.52 29.21
C CYS A 982 26.63 -3.60 29.57
N ASP A 983 25.61 -4.16 30.24
CA ASP A 983 24.54 -3.39 30.83
C ASP A 983 25.11 -2.49 31.95
N PRO A 984 24.85 -1.16 31.94
CA PRO A 984 25.41 -0.25 32.93
C PRO A 984 24.97 -0.51 34.37
N GLU A 985 23.81 -1.14 34.57
CA GLU A 985 23.23 -1.41 35.90
C GLU A 985 23.60 -2.79 36.43
N THR A 986 23.67 -3.81 35.56
CA THR A 986 23.96 -5.20 35.98
C THR A 986 25.39 -5.64 35.73
N CYS A 987 26.16 -4.89 34.93
CA CYS A 987 27.48 -5.26 34.42
C CYS A 987 27.50 -6.59 33.64
N GLU A 988 26.34 -7.10 33.21
CA GLU A 988 26.23 -8.33 32.41
C GLU A 988 26.40 -8.02 30.92
N GLU A 989 27.04 -8.93 30.18
CA GLU A 989 27.20 -8.82 28.73
C GLU A 989 25.84 -8.83 28.02
N THR A 990 25.59 -7.83 27.18
CA THR A 990 24.33 -7.70 26.43
C THR A 990 24.28 -8.57 25.17
N GLY A 991 25.37 -9.27 24.83
CA GLY A 991 25.52 -9.98 23.56
C GLY A 991 25.49 -9.02 22.36
N SER A 992 26.08 -7.84 22.53
CA SER A 992 26.32 -6.83 21.48
C SER A 992 27.76 -6.34 21.60
N CYS A 993 28.38 -6.03 20.46
CA CYS A 993 29.76 -5.54 20.43
C CYS A 993 29.91 -4.30 19.54
N ILE A 994 30.98 -3.55 19.77
CA ILE A 994 31.47 -2.50 18.87
C ILE A 994 32.74 -3.03 18.21
N VAL A 995 32.85 -2.87 16.89
CA VAL A 995 34.03 -3.25 16.11
C VAL A 995 34.57 -2.03 15.38
N GLU A 996 35.87 -1.82 15.51
CA GLU A 996 36.62 -0.73 14.87
C GLU A 996 37.87 -1.26 14.18
N CYS A 997 38.20 -0.64 13.04
CA CYS A 997 39.42 -0.93 12.30
C CYS A 997 40.25 0.34 12.14
N THR A 998 41.58 0.23 12.16
CA THR A 998 42.49 1.34 11.87
C THR A 998 43.28 1.10 10.60
N THR A 999 43.70 2.15 9.90
CA THR A 999 44.47 2.07 8.65
C THR A 999 45.72 2.94 8.72
N GLY A 1000 46.85 2.44 8.19
CA GLY A 1000 48.05 3.24 7.95
C GLY A 1000 48.97 3.56 9.15
N THR A 1001 48.65 3.12 10.37
CA THR A 1001 49.50 3.31 11.56
C THR A 1001 49.91 1.99 12.20
N ASN A 1002 51.10 1.96 12.81
CA ASN A 1002 51.58 0.81 13.61
C ASN A 1002 51.11 0.86 15.06
N SER A 1003 50.82 2.06 15.58
CA SER A 1003 50.22 2.31 16.90
C SER A 1003 48.73 2.60 16.77
N HIS A 1004 47.95 2.14 17.75
CA HIS A 1004 46.55 2.51 17.95
C HIS A 1004 46.30 2.64 19.47
N GLU A 1005 45.46 3.59 19.86
CA GLU A 1005 45.05 3.83 21.24
C GLU A 1005 43.52 4.00 21.27
N HIS A 1006 42.88 3.53 22.34
CA HIS A 1006 41.45 3.74 22.59
C HIS A 1006 41.24 4.85 23.63
N GLU A 1007 40.12 5.56 23.58
CA GLU A 1007 39.88 6.66 24.53
C GLU A 1007 39.71 6.13 25.96
N PRO A 1008 40.33 6.77 26.99
CA PRO A 1008 40.22 6.33 28.38
C PRO A 1008 38.81 6.37 28.99
N ARG A 1009 37.83 6.91 28.26
CA ARG A 1009 36.43 7.04 28.70
C ARG A 1009 35.56 5.86 28.28
N ASP A 1010 36.08 4.93 27.49
CA ASP A 1010 35.38 3.70 27.15
C ASP A 1010 35.29 2.80 28.39
N ILE A 1011 34.07 2.38 28.74
CA ILE A 1011 33.82 1.38 29.78
C ILE A 1011 33.90 0.00 29.09
N GLY A 1012 34.88 -0.83 29.49
CA GLY A 1012 35.15 -2.18 28.94
C GLY A 1012 36.55 -2.33 28.33
N ASP A 1013 37.12 -3.54 28.37
CA ASP A 1013 38.44 -3.84 27.79
C ASP A 1013 38.34 -4.08 26.29
N TRP A 1014 39.08 -3.31 25.49
CA TRP A 1014 39.20 -3.53 24.05
C TRP A 1014 40.12 -4.72 23.76
N VAL A 1015 39.68 -5.61 22.87
CA VAL A 1015 40.49 -6.72 22.34
C VAL A 1015 40.89 -6.38 20.91
N CYS A 1016 42.20 -6.43 20.63
CA CYS A 1016 42.76 -5.98 19.35
C CYS A 1016 43.72 -7.00 18.73
N MET A 1017 43.64 -7.17 17.41
CA MET A 1017 44.52 -8.04 16.63
C MET A 1017 45.05 -7.32 15.40
N ARG A 1018 46.25 -7.70 14.99
CA ARG A 1018 46.81 -7.33 13.69
C ARG A 1018 46.44 -8.37 12.64
N PRO A 1019 45.75 -8.00 11.54
CA PRO A 1019 45.47 -8.87 10.40
C PRO A 1019 46.71 -9.45 9.67
N ARG A 1020 47.93 -9.22 10.17
CA ARG A 1020 49.20 -9.65 9.55
C ARG A 1020 49.89 -10.81 10.27
N GLY A 1021 49.58 -11.07 11.54
CA GLY A 1021 50.28 -12.06 12.40
C GLY A 1021 49.46 -13.31 12.70
N GLY A 1022 48.70 -13.84 11.74
CA GLY A 1022 47.80 -14.98 11.98
C GLY A 1022 46.54 -14.65 12.79
N GLY A 1023 45.66 -15.64 13.00
CA GLY A 1023 44.42 -15.50 13.77
C GLY A 1023 43.10 -15.58 12.98
N TYR A 1024 42.01 -15.75 13.72
CA TYR A 1024 40.65 -15.98 13.23
C TYR A 1024 39.65 -15.01 13.88
N LEU A 1025 38.67 -14.59 13.10
CA LEU A 1025 37.48 -13.87 13.56
C LEU A 1025 36.32 -14.85 13.63
N GLU A 1026 35.61 -14.85 14.75
CA GLU A 1026 34.41 -15.66 14.96
C GLU A 1026 33.20 -14.76 15.21
N PHE A 1027 32.06 -15.14 14.64
CA PHE A 1027 30.78 -14.54 14.99
C PHE A 1027 29.73 -15.62 15.17
N ALA A 1028 29.15 -15.67 16.36
CA ALA A 1028 28.03 -16.54 16.68
C ALA A 1028 26.77 -15.70 16.89
N CYS A 1029 25.67 -16.11 16.27
CA CYS A 1029 24.37 -15.47 16.45
C CYS A 1029 23.33 -16.48 16.92
N GLU A 1030 22.71 -16.15 18.04
CA GLU A 1030 21.58 -16.84 18.66
C GLU A 1030 20.34 -15.96 18.53
N HIS A 1031 19.16 -16.50 18.85
CA HIS A 1031 17.87 -15.87 18.60
C HIS A 1031 17.70 -14.46 19.23
N LYS A 1032 18.57 -14.08 20.18
CA LYS A 1032 18.56 -12.76 20.85
C LYS A 1032 19.93 -12.12 21.06
N THR A 1033 21.03 -12.81 20.77
CA THR A 1033 22.38 -12.38 21.13
C THR A 1033 23.34 -12.65 19.98
N ALA A 1034 24.33 -11.77 19.82
CA ALA A 1034 25.41 -11.96 18.87
C ALA A 1034 26.76 -11.78 19.61
N SER A 1035 27.66 -12.74 19.48
CA SER A 1035 29.00 -12.65 20.04
C SER A 1035 30.02 -12.57 18.92
N PHE A 1036 30.93 -11.60 19.02
CA PHE A 1036 32.10 -11.49 18.16
C PHE A 1036 33.33 -11.91 18.97
N GLY A 1037 34.20 -12.72 18.38
CA GLY A 1037 35.40 -13.23 19.03
C GLY A 1037 36.60 -13.17 18.11
N MET A 1038 37.78 -13.11 18.72
CA MET A 1038 39.07 -13.14 18.03
C MET A 1038 40.01 -14.07 18.76
N TYR A 1039 40.64 -15.01 18.04
CA TYR A 1039 41.59 -15.95 18.63
C TYR A 1039 42.66 -16.42 17.64
N THR A 1040 43.75 -16.97 18.16
CA THR A 1040 44.78 -17.72 17.45
C THR A 1040 44.58 -19.22 17.72
N ARG A 1041 44.78 -20.07 16.71
CA ARG A 1041 44.77 -21.52 16.93
C ARG A 1041 46.13 -21.94 17.50
N ALA A 1042 46.13 -22.86 18.45
CA ALA A 1042 47.36 -23.33 19.12
C ALA A 1042 48.43 -23.83 18.13
N ASP A 1043 48.01 -24.33 16.97
CA ASP A 1043 48.86 -24.87 15.91
C ASP A 1043 49.58 -23.78 15.08
N GLU A 1044 49.19 -22.50 15.21
CA GLU A 1044 49.79 -21.35 14.52
C GLU A 1044 50.68 -20.48 15.46
N GLU A 1045 50.79 -20.82 16.75
CA GLU A 1045 51.62 -20.07 17.72
C GLU A 1045 53.14 -20.35 17.60
N GLU A 1046 53.57 -21.38 16.87
CA GLU A 1046 55.00 -21.74 16.73
C GLU A 1046 55.79 -20.90 15.70
N ASP A 1047 55.13 -20.10 14.85
CA ASP A 1047 55.78 -19.35 13.76
C ASP A 1047 56.06 -17.85 14.08
N ASP A 1048 55.66 -17.36 15.26
CA ASP A 1048 55.75 -15.94 15.66
C ASP A 1048 56.66 -15.66 16.90
N GLU A 1049 57.68 -16.51 17.15
CA GLU A 1049 58.87 -16.17 17.99
C GLU A 1049 60.03 -15.56 17.18
#